data_AF-A0A6P0TMS9-F1
#
_entry.id   AF-A0A6P0TMS9-F1
#
_cell.length_a   1.000
_cell.length_b   1.000
_cell.length_c   1.000
_cell.angle_alpha   90.00
_cell.angle_beta   90.00
_cell.angle_gamma   90.00
#
_symmetry.space_group_name_H-M   'P 1'
#
loop_
_entity.id
_entity.type
_entity.pdbx_description
1 polymer ?
#
loop_
_entity_poly.entity_id
_entity_poly.type
_entity_poly.pdbx_seq_one_letter_code
_entity_poly.pdbx_strand_id
1 'polypeptide(L)'
;LLTKALKWERQRRNPCILLQGYELQHALAWWEVAKAKEENGPTALQAEFIEASQSQPAVAPDVFISYSRADSDFARRLNTALQRQRKRTWFDQESIASGTDFQQEIYKGIETSSFFLFVLSPRSVLSPYCADEVEYAAKLNKRVVTVRYRPVNVADLHPELAKVQWIDFMAHDSEFDTNFQELLRTLNTDPVHLKYHTQLLVKAIEWDEKGRRNDVLLRGEELAEAERWLLTAAGKQPNPTALQGEYVTESQVLVERNQQRAAKRQRLVIGGLTSMLVLAVAGGGAAVWQLGRANRANEQAKLNLEKANQATKQAELSQAQSSGLYSLTLSSEGKVLEAWLKAIRAGTLLQNHGITQPEGLNALQQAALRSNRVRSFTGHDNQVFSVSFSPDGRTMASGSWDNTVKLWDVETEAEIHSLTGHRNQVTGVSFSPDGRTIASSSWDNTVKLWDVETGEEIRSLRDHDNQFTSVSFSPDGRLIASGSENNTIKLWNVGTGEEIHRLTGHNSAVTSVSFSPDSRTIASSSWDKTIKLWDVATGEEIRSFTGHGAMVQSVGFSPDGRTVASGSGDKTIKLWDVATGTEIHRLTGHDSAVTSVSFSPDGRTVVSSSADKTIKLWDAETGSEIHSLTGHRSEITSVRFSPDGRTIASSSLDTTIKLWNVEMGKQMPSFTGHDGEVYAVRFSPDGRTIVTSGEDATVKLWDVATGEQIHSLTGHEATVWSLGFSPDGRTVASGSLDTTVKLWNVETGAKIYTFTGHDRSVTSVRFSPDGRIVASGSWDNTVKLWDAETGEQIHSLIGHDNPVWTVGFSPDGRMVASGSVDTTVKLWDVETGEPIQNLVGHDNPVFSVNFSPDNRMVASGSVDTTVKLWDVATGEQIYSLIGHDNPVFSVIFSPDGRTIASGGLDSTIKLWDVEMGEKIRSLTGHDRAVTSVIFSPDGRTIASGSVDKTIKLWNLEALSLDAMIVHGCDWLRFHLAHNPVEEGVGEEVRELCGE
;
A
#
# COMPACT_ATOMS: atom_id res chain seq x y z
N LEU A 1 -24.95 8.98 -20.46
CA LEU A 1 -23.87 8.04 -20.05
C LEU A 1 -22.50 8.69 -20.09
N LEU A 2 -22.01 9.16 -21.25
CA LEU A 2 -20.70 9.81 -21.35
C LEU A 2 -20.48 10.97 -20.37
N THR A 3 -21.47 11.86 -20.19
CA THR A 3 -21.36 12.95 -19.20
C THR A 3 -21.22 12.45 -17.76
N LYS A 4 -21.88 11.34 -17.40
CA LYS A 4 -21.75 10.70 -16.08
C LYS A 4 -20.38 10.03 -15.92
N ALA A 5 -19.90 9.35 -16.97
CA ALA A 5 -18.59 8.74 -17.01
C ALA A 5 -17.45 9.79 -16.90
N LEU A 6 -17.57 10.92 -17.60
CA LEU A 6 -16.65 12.06 -17.46
C LEU A 6 -16.73 12.71 -16.08
N LYS A 7 -17.93 12.79 -15.48
CA LYS A 7 -18.09 13.28 -14.09
C LYS A 7 -17.43 12.32 -13.11
N TRP A 8 -17.55 11.01 -13.32
CA TRP A 8 -16.90 9.97 -12.54
C TRP A 8 -15.38 10.04 -12.62
N GLU A 9 -14.85 10.18 -13.84
CA GLU A 9 -13.42 10.35 -14.10
C GLU A 9 -12.86 11.62 -13.43
N ARG A 10 -13.51 12.77 -13.64
CA ARG A 10 -13.11 14.06 -13.03
C ARG A 10 -13.17 14.05 -11.51
N GLN A 11 -14.00 13.20 -10.91
CA GLN A 11 -14.10 13.02 -9.46
C GLN A 11 -13.27 11.84 -8.94
N ARG A 12 -12.18 11.47 -9.62
CA ARG A 12 -11.25 10.40 -9.22
C ARG A 12 -11.97 9.06 -9.00
N ARG A 13 -12.85 8.68 -9.94
CA ARG A 13 -13.60 7.42 -9.94
C ARG A 13 -14.46 7.21 -8.69
N ASN A 14 -15.07 8.28 -8.20
CA ASN A 14 -15.90 8.26 -6.98
C ASN A 14 -17.09 7.26 -7.11
N PRO A 15 -17.19 6.25 -6.23
CA PRO A 15 -18.20 5.20 -6.32
C PRO A 15 -19.64 5.71 -6.11
N CYS A 16 -19.86 6.93 -5.62
CA CYS A 16 -21.20 7.50 -5.44
C CYS A 16 -21.84 7.99 -6.75
N ILE A 17 -21.08 8.03 -7.85
CA ILE A 17 -21.54 8.50 -9.18
C ILE A 17 -21.91 7.31 -10.08
N LEU A 18 -21.50 6.10 -9.70
CA LEU A 18 -21.77 4.86 -10.42
C LEU A 18 -23.28 4.60 -10.50
N LEU A 19 -23.69 3.94 -11.58
CA LEU A 19 -25.09 3.66 -11.86
C LEU A 19 -25.58 2.50 -11.00
N GLN A 20 -26.82 2.59 -10.53
CA GLN A 20 -27.47 1.53 -9.75
C GLN A 20 -28.89 1.27 -10.25
N GLY A 21 -29.37 0.06 -9.97
CA GLY A 21 -30.74 -0.35 -10.27
C GLY A 21 -31.09 -0.17 -11.75
N TYR A 22 -32.17 0.56 -12.01
CA TYR A 22 -32.69 0.77 -13.37
C TYR A 22 -31.69 1.48 -14.29
N GLU A 23 -30.96 2.50 -13.81
CA GLU A 23 -30.01 3.21 -14.67
C GLU A 23 -28.88 2.31 -15.16
N LEU A 24 -28.44 1.36 -14.31
CA LEU A 24 -27.46 0.36 -14.68
C LEU A 24 -28.05 -0.61 -15.73
N GLN A 25 -29.26 -1.11 -15.52
CA GLN A 25 -29.93 -1.99 -16.49
C GLN A 25 -30.14 -1.30 -17.84
N HIS A 26 -30.53 -0.03 -17.83
CA HIS A 26 -30.70 0.76 -19.05
C HIS A 26 -29.35 1.06 -19.73
N ALA A 27 -28.30 1.30 -18.95
CA ALA A 27 -26.95 1.48 -19.47
C ALA A 27 -26.42 0.21 -20.12
N LEU A 28 -26.72 -0.96 -19.53
CA LEU A 28 -26.37 -2.27 -20.08
C LEU A 28 -27.15 -2.58 -21.36
N ALA A 29 -28.46 -2.32 -21.38
CA ALA A 29 -29.26 -2.46 -22.59
C ALA A 29 -28.78 -1.52 -23.71
N TRP A 30 -28.43 -0.27 -23.38
CA TRP A 30 -27.82 0.66 -24.33
C TRP A 30 -26.45 0.15 -24.80
N TRP A 31 -25.63 -0.38 -23.90
CA TRP A 31 -24.30 -0.90 -24.19
C TRP A 31 -24.34 -2.04 -25.20
N GLU A 32 -25.22 -3.02 -25.00
CA GLU A 32 -25.42 -4.13 -25.95
C GLU A 32 -25.80 -3.65 -27.34
N VAL A 33 -26.67 -2.65 -27.44
CA VAL A 33 -27.09 -2.06 -28.73
C VAL A 33 -25.99 -1.18 -29.34
N ALA A 34 -25.22 -0.47 -28.52
CA ALA A 34 -24.17 0.45 -28.97
C ALA A 34 -22.93 -0.29 -29.48
N LYS A 35 -22.56 -1.42 -28.87
CA LYS A 35 -21.42 -2.26 -29.30
C LYS A 35 -21.60 -2.82 -30.71
N ALA A 36 -22.85 -2.97 -31.18
CA ALA A 36 -23.17 -3.50 -32.50
C ALA A 36 -23.16 -2.44 -33.63
N LYS A 37 -22.90 -1.15 -33.34
CA LYS A 37 -22.87 -0.08 -34.35
C LYS A 37 -21.43 0.26 -34.77
N GLU A 38 -21.17 0.23 -36.08
CA GLU A 38 -19.85 0.56 -36.66
C GLU A 38 -19.54 2.07 -36.63
N GLU A 39 -20.54 2.95 -36.71
CA GLU A 39 -20.40 4.40 -36.56
C GLU A 39 -21.00 4.88 -35.22
N ASN A 40 -20.22 5.66 -34.46
CA ASN A 40 -20.56 6.17 -33.11
C ASN A 40 -20.74 5.08 -32.02
N GLY A 41 -19.82 4.12 -31.97
CA GLY A 41 -19.72 3.13 -30.90
C GLY A 41 -19.43 3.74 -29.52
N PRO A 42 -19.58 2.96 -28.43
CA PRO A 42 -19.38 3.46 -27.08
C PRO A 42 -17.89 3.74 -26.80
N THR A 43 -17.60 4.79 -26.05
CA THR A 43 -16.20 5.12 -25.70
C THR A 43 -15.64 4.18 -24.63
N ALA A 44 -14.32 4.02 -24.58
CA ALA A 44 -13.64 3.23 -23.54
C ALA A 44 -14.04 3.66 -22.12
N LEU A 45 -14.18 4.97 -21.90
CA LEU A 45 -14.62 5.52 -20.62
C LEU A 45 -16.07 5.12 -20.26
N GLN A 46 -16.96 5.00 -21.25
CA GLN A 46 -18.32 4.52 -21.01
C GLN A 46 -18.33 3.02 -20.67
N ALA A 47 -17.43 2.24 -21.27
CA ALA A 47 -17.25 0.81 -20.98
C ALA A 47 -16.82 0.62 -19.53
N GLU A 48 -15.74 1.30 -19.14
CA GLU A 48 -15.16 1.22 -17.81
C GLU A 48 -16.15 1.71 -16.73
N PHE A 49 -16.90 2.77 -17.03
CA PHE A 49 -17.92 3.28 -16.10
C PHE A 49 -19.08 2.30 -15.88
N ILE A 50 -19.50 1.57 -16.92
CA ILE A 50 -20.56 0.56 -16.81
C ILE A 50 -20.06 -0.67 -16.05
N GLU A 51 -18.86 -1.14 -16.35
CA GLU A 51 -18.22 -2.27 -15.66
C GLU A 51 -17.97 -1.97 -14.18
N ALA A 52 -17.45 -0.78 -13.87
CA ALA A 52 -17.31 -0.30 -12.50
C ALA A 52 -18.67 -0.16 -11.79
N SER A 53 -19.74 0.15 -12.52
CA SER A 53 -21.10 0.20 -11.95
C SER A 53 -21.68 -1.18 -11.67
N GLN A 54 -21.31 -2.20 -12.46
CA GLN A 54 -21.73 -3.59 -12.25
C GLN A 54 -21.07 -4.26 -11.04
N SER A 55 -19.79 -3.96 -10.80
CA SER A 55 -19.02 -4.54 -9.69
C SER A 55 -19.35 -3.94 -8.31
N GLN A 56 -20.21 -2.93 -8.26
CA GLN A 56 -20.56 -2.25 -7.01
C GLN A 56 -21.63 -3.03 -6.22
N PRO A 57 -21.44 -3.26 -4.90
CA PRO A 57 -22.49 -3.83 -4.06
C PRO A 57 -23.69 -2.88 -3.96
N ALA A 58 -24.90 -3.44 -3.95
CA ALA A 58 -26.14 -2.70 -3.77
C ALA A 58 -26.20 -2.14 -2.33
N VAL A 59 -25.73 -0.90 -2.14
CA VAL A 59 -25.80 -0.20 -0.84
C VAL A 59 -26.80 0.95 -0.95
N ALA A 60 -27.68 1.02 0.04
CA ALA A 60 -28.73 2.02 0.16
C ALA A 60 -28.20 3.47 0.12
N PRO A 61 -28.99 4.42 -0.40
CA PRO A 61 -28.65 5.84 -0.39
C PRO A 61 -28.56 6.39 1.05
N ASP A 62 -27.69 7.39 1.25
CA ASP A 62 -27.57 8.06 2.54
C ASP A 62 -28.64 9.15 2.70
N VAL A 63 -28.87 9.95 1.63
CA VAL A 63 -29.69 11.16 1.69
C VAL A 63 -30.76 11.17 0.59
N PHE A 64 -32.04 11.28 0.97
CA PHE A 64 -33.14 11.57 0.07
C PHE A 64 -33.32 13.08 -0.08
N ILE A 65 -33.40 13.59 -1.31
CA ILE A 65 -33.58 15.03 -1.57
C ILE A 65 -35.01 15.31 -2.05
N SER A 66 -35.82 15.92 -1.18
CA SER A 66 -37.17 16.41 -1.48
C SER A 66 -37.14 17.89 -1.88
N TYR A 67 -37.74 18.23 -3.02
CA TYR A 67 -37.75 19.58 -3.56
C TYR A 67 -38.90 19.78 -4.57
N SER A 68 -39.23 21.05 -4.87
CA SER A 68 -40.14 21.36 -5.98
C SER A 68 -39.39 21.32 -7.31
N ARG A 69 -39.94 20.66 -8.35
CA ARG A 69 -39.32 20.60 -9.69
C ARG A 69 -38.93 21.96 -10.28
N ALA A 70 -39.62 23.03 -9.89
CA ALA A 70 -39.29 24.39 -10.32
C ALA A 70 -37.98 24.94 -9.73
N ASP A 71 -37.43 24.30 -8.71
CA ASP A 71 -36.18 24.64 -8.02
C ASP A 71 -35.09 23.56 -8.26
N SER A 72 -35.22 22.79 -9.36
CA SER A 72 -34.32 21.68 -9.68
C SER A 72 -32.86 22.07 -9.83
N ASP A 73 -32.56 23.31 -10.21
CA ASP A 73 -31.18 23.75 -10.42
C ASP A 73 -30.41 23.83 -9.09
N PHE A 74 -31.06 24.31 -8.04
CA PHE A 74 -30.49 24.30 -6.70
C PHE A 74 -30.35 22.88 -6.16
N ALA A 75 -31.39 22.05 -6.31
CA ALA A 75 -31.35 20.65 -5.89
C ALA A 75 -30.24 19.86 -6.60
N ARG A 76 -30.00 20.10 -7.91
CA ARG A 76 -28.91 19.48 -8.68
C ARG A 76 -27.52 19.94 -8.21
N ARG A 77 -27.37 21.23 -7.89
CA ARG A 77 -26.13 21.78 -7.30
C ARG A 77 -25.85 21.11 -5.94
N LEU A 78 -26.87 21.01 -5.09
CA LEU A 78 -26.77 20.37 -3.78
C LEU A 78 -26.44 18.87 -3.88
N ASN A 79 -27.13 18.15 -4.76
CA ASN A 79 -26.86 16.75 -5.08
C ASN A 79 -25.39 16.55 -5.50
N THR A 80 -24.90 17.38 -6.42
CA THR A 80 -23.51 17.31 -6.89
C THR A 80 -22.50 17.59 -5.78
N ALA A 81 -22.79 18.55 -4.89
CA ALA A 81 -21.94 18.87 -3.75
C ALA A 81 -21.89 17.71 -2.74
N LEU A 82 -23.03 17.07 -2.45
CA LEU A 82 -23.11 15.90 -1.56
C LEU A 82 -22.35 14.70 -2.14
N GLN A 83 -22.52 14.41 -3.43
CA GLN A 83 -21.79 13.34 -4.11
C GLN A 83 -20.26 13.57 -4.09
N ARG A 84 -19.79 14.82 -4.24
CA ARG A 84 -18.35 15.17 -4.09
C ARG A 84 -17.81 14.84 -2.71
N GLN A 85 -18.64 14.93 -1.67
CA GLN A 85 -18.31 14.56 -0.30
C GLN A 85 -18.57 13.09 0.01
N ARG A 86 -18.71 12.24 -1.03
CA ARG A 86 -18.95 10.79 -0.94
C ARG A 86 -20.21 10.42 -0.17
N LYS A 87 -21.25 11.26 -0.21
CA LYS A 87 -22.60 10.92 0.26
C LYS A 87 -23.42 10.37 -0.90
N ARG A 88 -24.04 9.20 -0.71
CA ARG A 88 -24.96 8.61 -1.69
C ARG A 88 -26.30 9.32 -1.59
N THR A 89 -26.79 9.81 -2.72
CA THR A 89 -28.01 10.60 -2.78
C THR A 89 -29.07 9.87 -3.58
N TRP A 90 -30.31 9.92 -3.10
CA TRP A 90 -31.49 9.56 -3.87
C TRP A 90 -32.09 10.85 -4.43
N PHE A 91 -32.20 10.93 -5.75
CA PHE A 91 -32.61 12.14 -6.48
C PHE A 91 -33.54 11.74 -7.62
N ASP A 92 -34.79 12.21 -7.60
CA ASP A 92 -35.89 11.78 -8.50
C ASP A 92 -35.53 11.78 -10.00
N GLN A 93 -34.77 12.77 -10.49
CA GLN A 93 -34.36 12.87 -11.89
C GLN A 93 -33.29 11.84 -12.30
N GLU A 94 -32.57 11.26 -11.33
CA GLU A 94 -31.53 10.25 -11.54
C GLU A 94 -31.98 8.85 -11.10
N SER A 95 -32.94 8.74 -10.18
CA SER A 95 -33.26 7.48 -9.50
C SER A 95 -34.55 6.80 -9.99
N ILE A 96 -35.43 7.49 -10.74
CA ILE A 96 -36.73 6.94 -11.17
C ILE A 96 -36.70 6.51 -12.64
N ALA A 97 -37.14 5.28 -12.90
CA ALA A 97 -37.30 4.72 -14.24
C ALA A 97 -38.48 5.35 -15.01
N SER A 98 -38.38 5.46 -16.33
CA SER A 98 -39.51 5.90 -17.15
C SER A 98 -40.57 4.78 -17.20
N GLY A 99 -41.81 5.08 -16.78
CA GLY A 99 -42.95 4.15 -16.86
C GLY A 99 -43.26 3.35 -15.59
N THR A 100 -42.58 3.59 -14.46
CA THR A 100 -42.95 3.04 -13.14
C THR A 100 -43.92 3.96 -12.39
N ASP A 101 -44.56 3.44 -11.34
CA ASP A 101 -45.36 4.26 -10.44
C ASP A 101 -44.42 5.22 -9.67
N PHE A 102 -44.48 6.49 -10.08
CA PHE A 102 -43.62 7.56 -9.58
C PHE A 102 -43.71 7.71 -8.06
N GLN A 103 -44.89 7.54 -7.46
CA GLN A 103 -45.09 7.75 -6.03
C GLN A 103 -44.51 6.58 -5.21
N GLN A 104 -44.63 5.36 -5.71
CA GLN A 104 -44.10 4.17 -5.03
C GLN A 104 -42.57 4.19 -4.97
N GLU A 105 -41.91 4.57 -6.06
CA GLU A 105 -40.44 4.69 -6.08
C GLU A 105 -39.93 5.80 -5.15
N ILE A 106 -40.67 6.90 -5.02
CA ILE A 106 -40.37 7.94 -4.04
C ILE A 106 -40.44 7.39 -2.61
N TYR A 107 -41.51 6.67 -2.26
CA TYR A 107 -41.64 6.07 -0.93
C TYR A 107 -40.52 5.08 -0.63
N LYS A 108 -40.18 4.22 -1.60
CA LYS A 108 -39.03 3.31 -1.49
C LYS A 108 -37.70 4.05 -1.34
N GLY A 109 -37.54 5.19 -2.02
CA GLY A 109 -36.41 6.10 -1.84
C GLY A 109 -36.31 6.64 -0.41
N ILE A 110 -37.44 7.04 0.19
CA ILE A 110 -37.51 7.53 1.57
C ILE A 110 -37.23 6.40 2.57
N GLU A 111 -37.79 5.21 2.35
CA GLU A 111 -37.58 4.02 3.19
C GLU A 111 -36.10 3.64 3.26
N THR A 112 -35.43 3.60 2.11
CA THR A 112 -34.03 3.17 2.00
C THR A 112 -33.02 4.24 2.41
N SER A 113 -33.40 5.52 2.39
CA SER A 113 -32.50 6.62 2.75
C SER A 113 -32.41 6.85 4.25
N SER A 114 -31.22 7.17 4.76
CA SER A 114 -31.01 7.45 6.19
C SER A 114 -31.46 8.86 6.60
N PHE A 115 -31.27 9.84 5.72
CA PHE A 115 -31.66 11.23 5.94
C PHE A 115 -32.74 11.67 4.94
N PHE A 116 -33.68 12.47 5.41
CA PHE A 116 -34.67 13.14 4.58
C PHE A 116 -34.33 14.64 4.50
N LEU A 117 -33.76 15.08 3.38
CA LEU A 117 -33.34 16.46 3.15
C LEU A 117 -34.41 17.22 2.37
N PHE A 118 -35.00 18.24 2.99
CA PHE A 118 -36.06 19.04 2.39
C PHE A 118 -35.56 20.44 1.99
N VAL A 119 -35.74 20.80 0.72
CA VAL A 119 -35.43 22.12 0.19
C VAL A 119 -36.64 23.05 0.39
N LEU A 120 -36.53 23.99 1.32
CA LEU A 120 -37.58 24.97 1.62
C LEU A 120 -37.61 26.08 0.57
N SER A 121 -38.74 26.14 -0.15
CA SER A 121 -39.13 27.24 -1.03
C SER A 121 -40.65 27.41 -0.96
N PRO A 122 -41.20 28.59 -1.31
CA PRO A 122 -42.66 28.77 -1.33
C PRO A 122 -43.39 27.73 -2.18
N ARG A 123 -42.72 27.18 -3.20
CA ARG A 123 -43.29 26.21 -4.12
C ARG A 123 -43.19 24.78 -3.61
N SER A 124 -42.13 24.42 -2.87
CA SER A 124 -42.05 23.10 -2.24
C SER A 124 -43.02 22.96 -1.08
N VAL A 125 -43.21 24.04 -0.32
CA VAL A 125 -44.15 24.08 0.81
C VAL A 125 -45.62 23.96 0.35
N LEU A 126 -45.97 24.57 -0.78
CA LEU A 126 -47.33 24.51 -1.35
C LEU A 126 -47.58 23.27 -2.24
N SER A 127 -46.59 22.41 -2.45
CA SER A 127 -46.70 21.24 -3.32
C SER A 127 -47.34 20.06 -2.56
N PRO A 128 -48.47 19.50 -3.02
CA PRO A 128 -49.09 18.35 -2.36
C PRO A 128 -48.18 17.11 -2.34
N TYR A 129 -47.40 16.89 -3.41
CA TYR A 129 -46.42 15.78 -3.46
C TYR A 129 -45.35 15.89 -2.36
N CYS A 130 -44.83 17.11 -2.14
CA CYS A 130 -43.83 17.34 -1.10
C CYS A 130 -44.44 17.22 0.30
N ALA A 131 -45.72 17.55 0.47
CA ALA A 131 -46.43 17.33 1.72
C ALA A 131 -46.59 15.83 2.03
N ASP A 132 -46.98 15.02 1.03
CA ASP A 132 -47.10 13.57 1.16
C ASP A 132 -45.74 12.91 1.51
N GLU A 133 -44.65 13.37 0.87
CA GLU A 133 -43.29 12.91 1.18
C GLU A 133 -42.88 13.20 2.64
N VAL A 134 -43.20 14.39 3.14
CA VAL A 134 -42.91 14.80 4.51
C VAL A 134 -43.73 14.00 5.51
N GLU A 135 -45.02 13.80 5.26
CA GLU A 135 -45.90 13.00 6.10
C GLU A 135 -45.43 11.54 6.16
N TYR A 136 -45.04 11.00 5.02
CA TYR A 136 -44.51 9.65 4.92
C TYR A 136 -43.16 9.49 5.64
N ALA A 137 -42.23 10.43 5.47
CA ALA A 137 -40.96 10.44 6.19
C ALA A 137 -41.17 10.54 7.71
N ALA A 138 -42.15 11.34 8.15
CA ALA A 138 -42.50 11.48 9.56
C ALA A 138 -43.09 10.18 10.15
N LYS A 139 -43.95 9.47 9.41
CA LYS A 139 -44.48 8.15 9.81
C LYS A 139 -43.37 7.13 10.07
N LEU A 140 -42.29 7.21 9.31
CA LEU A 140 -41.11 6.34 9.42
C LEU A 140 -40.09 6.84 10.46
N ASN A 141 -40.41 7.88 11.23
CA ASN A 141 -39.48 8.58 12.12
C ASN A 141 -38.14 8.92 11.44
N LYS A 142 -38.14 9.37 10.18
CA LYS A 142 -36.88 9.72 9.50
C LYS A 142 -36.30 11.00 10.09
N ARG A 143 -34.97 11.10 10.11
CA ARG A 143 -34.30 12.34 10.49
C ARG A 143 -34.43 13.36 9.36
N VAL A 144 -35.28 14.35 9.60
CA VAL A 144 -35.53 15.45 8.68
C VAL A 144 -34.45 16.52 8.85
N VAL A 145 -33.85 16.95 7.74
CA VAL A 145 -32.93 18.09 7.66
C VAL A 145 -33.52 19.09 6.68
N THR A 146 -33.59 20.36 7.05
CA THR A 146 -34.22 21.38 6.19
C THR A 146 -33.19 22.43 5.73
N VAL A 147 -33.25 22.78 4.45
CA VAL A 147 -32.36 23.76 3.81
C VAL A 147 -33.21 24.86 3.21
N ARG A 148 -33.00 26.10 3.64
CA ARG A 148 -33.76 27.26 3.19
C ARG A 148 -33.15 27.87 1.93
N TYR A 149 -33.79 27.64 0.79
CA TYR A 149 -33.36 28.19 -0.51
C TYR A 149 -34.08 29.49 -0.88
N ARG A 150 -35.35 29.65 -0.47
CA ARG A 150 -36.18 30.85 -0.72
C ARG A 150 -36.91 31.29 0.54
N PRO A 151 -37.33 32.57 0.65
CA PRO A 151 -38.03 33.03 1.84
C PRO A 151 -39.42 32.38 1.86
N VAL A 152 -39.70 31.67 2.95
CA VAL A 152 -40.97 30.98 3.20
C VAL A 152 -41.66 31.61 4.41
N ASN A 153 -42.98 31.63 4.38
CA ASN A 153 -43.80 32.05 5.50
C ASN A 153 -43.96 30.87 6.47
N VAL A 154 -43.67 31.09 7.76
CA VAL A 154 -43.67 30.03 8.78
C VAL A 154 -45.08 29.45 8.98
N ALA A 155 -46.13 30.24 8.73
CA ALA A 155 -47.52 29.79 8.85
C ALA A 155 -47.93 28.75 7.81
N ASP A 156 -47.24 28.71 6.67
CA ASP A 156 -47.56 27.79 5.57
C ASP A 156 -46.76 26.48 5.65
N LEU A 157 -45.82 26.34 6.61
CA LEU A 157 -44.99 25.16 6.77
C LEU A 157 -45.79 23.96 7.30
N HIS A 158 -45.48 22.77 6.78
CA HIS A 158 -45.99 21.53 7.32
C HIS A 158 -45.60 21.38 8.81
N PRO A 159 -46.49 20.90 9.70
CA PRO A 159 -46.23 20.84 11.15
C PRO A 159 -44.94 20.13 11.55
N GLU A 160 -44.53 19.10 10.80
CA GLU A 160 -43.27 18.39 11.03
C GLU A 160 -42.02 19.18 10.60
N LEU A 161 -42.12 20.00 9.55
CA LEU A 161 -41.02 20.86 9.13
C LEU A 161 -40.85 22.05 10.09
N ALA A 162 -41.94 22.54 10.68
CA ALA A 162 -41.92 23.64 11.63
C ALA A 162 -41.20 23.31 12.96
N LYS A 163 -41.02 22.02 13.28
CA LYS A 163 -40.29 21.55 14.47
C LYS A 163 -38.77 21.52 14.27
N VAL A 164 -38.29 21.61 13.04
CA VAL A 164 -36.89 21.39 12.67
C VAL A 164 -36.22 22.73 12.33
N GLN A 165 -35.01 22.96 12.84
CA GLN A 165 -34.22 24.12 12.44
C GLN A 165 -33.73 23.99 11.00
N TRP A 166 -33.77 25.09 10.24
CA TRP A 166 -33.28 25.13 8.87
C TRP A 166 -31.89 25.74 8.78
N ILE A 167 -31.12 25.27 7.81
CA ILE A 167 -29.83 25.85 7.42
C ILE A 167 -30.10 26.84 6.28
N ASP A 168 -29.63 28.08 6.43
CA ASP A 168 -29.95 29.15 5.47
C ASP A 168 -29.00 29.14 4.27
N PHE A 169 -29.54 29.04 3.05
CA PHE A 169 -28.80 29.09 1.77
C PHE A 169 -29.22 30.30 0.92
N MET A 170 -29.87 31.30 1.53
CA MET A 170 -30.34 32.54 0.88
C MET A 170 -29.23 33.55 0.52
N ALA A 171 -28.05 33.43 1.12
CA ALA A 171 -26.96 34.39 0.96
C ALA A 171 -26.21 34.22 -0.38
N HIS A 172 -25.40 35.21 -0.75
CA HIS A 172 -24.65 35.25 -2.01
C HIS A 172 -23.89 33.95 -2.32
N ASP A 173 -23.64 33.65 -3.60
CA ASP A 173 -22.99 32.41 -4.06
C ASP A 173 -21.65 32.07 -3.35
N SER A 174 -20.98 33.08 -2.78
CA SER A 174 -19.75 32.94 -1.98
C SER A 174 -19.94 32.24 -0.63
N GLU A 175 -21.15 32.12 -0.11
CA GLU A 175 -21.45 31.51 1.20
C GLU A 175 -22.00 30.09 1.09
N PHE A 176 -22.23 29.59 -0.14
CA PHE A 176 -22.73 28.23 -0.38
C PHE A 176 -21.86 27.17 0.31
N ASP A 177 -20.54 27.30 0.20
CA ASP A 177 -19.62 26.31 0.77
C ASP A 177 -19.64 26.30 2.30
N THR A 178 -19.77 27.47 2.95
CA THR A 178 -19.88 27.59 4.41
C THR A 178 -21.14 26.93 4.94
N ASN A 179 -22.30 27.24 4.34
CA ASN A 179 -23.58 26.68 4.75
C ASN A 179 -23.67 25.19 4.39
N PHE A 180 -22.98 24.77 3.34
CA PHE A 180 -22.82 23.37 2.99
C PHE A 180 -21.98 22.59 4.01
N GLN A 181 -20.94 23.18 4.61
CA GLN A 181 -20.21 22.54 5.72
C GLN A 181 -21.09 22.34 6.95
N GLU A 182 -21.97 23.29 7.27
CA GLU A 182 -22.94 23.12 8.35
C GLU A 182 -23.93 21.99 8.07
N LEU A 183 -24.40 21.87 6.82
CA LEU A 183 -25.21 20.74 6.38
C LEU A 183 -24.46 19.40 6.53
N LEU A 184 -23.20 19.33 6.12
CA LEU A 184 -22.39 18.11 6.28
C LEU A 184 -22.19 17.73 7.75
N ARG A 185 -21.94 18.70 8.63
CA ARG A 185 -21.83 18.46 10.08
C ARG A 185 -23.12 17.83 10.63
N THR A 186 -24.27 18.34 10.18
CA THR A 186 -25.58 17.80 10.54
C THR A 186 -25.79 16.37 10.02
N LEU A 187 -25.39 16.10 8.78
CA LEU A 187 -25.45 14.77 8.14
C LEU A 187 -24.41 13.77 8.69
N ASN A 188 -23.43 14.22 9.46
CA ASN A 188 -22.41 13.38 10.10
C ASN A 188 -22.67 13.12 11.58
N THR A 189 -23.82 13.56 12.12
CA THR A 189 -24.18 13.33 13.52
C THR A 189 -24.82 11.95 13.70
N ASP A 190 -24.26 11.11 14.58
CA ASP A 190 -24.74 9.75 14.90
C ASP A 190 -24.96 8.82 13.68
N PRO A 191 -24.00 8.69 12.75
CA PRO A 191 -24.20 7.97 11.49
C PRO A 191 -24.48 6.47 11.70
N VAL A 192 -23.91 5.87 12.75
CA VAL A 192 -24.12 4.46 13.08
C VAL A 192 -25.57 4.21 13.50
N HIS A 193 -26.13 5.06 14.37
CA HIS A 193 -27.52 4.93 14.85
C HIS A 193 -28.53 5.03 13.71
N LEU A 194 -28.34 6.00 12.81
CA LEU A 194 -29.21 6.24 11.65
C LEU A 194 -29.16 5.13 10.62
N LYS A 195 -27.98 4.56 10.38
CA LYS A 195 -27.81 3.44 9.46
C LYS A 195 -28.50 2.19 10.00
N TYR A 196 -28.32 1.86 11.28
CA TYR A 196 -29.01 0.74 11.91
C TYR A 196 -30.52 0.95 11.97
N HIS A 197 -30.99 2.17 12.30
CA HIS A 197 -32.41 2.52 12.22
C HIS A 197 -32.98 2.19 10.83
N THR A 198 -32.32 2.66 9.77
CA THR A 198 -32.82 2.49 8.40
C THR A 198 -32.77 1.04 7.94
N GLN A 199 -31.69 0.31 8.22
CA GLN A 199 -31.59 -1.11 7.87
C GLN A 199 -32.65 -1.96 8.56
N LEU A 200 -32.87 -1.74 9.86
CA LEU A 200 -33.89 -2.47 10.62
C LEU A 200 -35.30 -2.10 10.15
N LEU A 201 -35.53 -0.82 9.79
CA LEU A 201 -36.81 -0.36 9.26
C LEU A 201 -37.17 -1.05 7.94
N VAL A 202 -36.23 -1.12 6.99
CA VAL A 202 -36.44 -1.79 5.70
C VAL A 202 -36.77 -3.27 5.89
N LYS A 203 -36.04 -3.98 6.76
CA LYS A 203 -36.34 -5.39 7.09
C LYS A 203 -37.73 -5.53 7.74
N ALA A 204 -38.12 -4.59 8.61
CA ALA A 204 -39.42 -4.62 9.27
C ALA A 204 -40.59 -4.32 8.31
N ILE A 205 -40.41 -3.41 7.35
CA ILE A 205 -41.38 -3.14 6.28
C ILE A 205 -41.54 -4.37 5.39
N GLU A 206 -40.43 -4.96 4.94
CA GLU A 206 -40.46 -6.18 4.12
C GLU A 206 -41.18 -7.34 4.84
N TRP A 207 -40.99 -7.46 6.15
CA TRP A 207 -41.70 -8.44 6.97
C TRP A 207 -43.21 -8.17 7.03
N ASP A 208 -43.63 -6.92 7.18
CA ASP A 208 -45.06 -6.55 7.20
C ASP A 208 -45.72 -6.78 5.83
N GLU A 209 -45.05 -6.37 4.75
CA GLU A 209 -45.51 -6.58 3.36
C GLU A 209 -45.64 -8.06 2.98
N LYS A 210 -44.72 -8.91 3.45
CA LYS A 210 -44.78 -10.37 3.23
C LYS A 210 -45.85 -11.07 4.07
N GLY A 211 -46.66 -10.33 4.84
CA GLY A 211 -47.73 -10.85 5.68
C GLY A 211 -47.22 -11.44 7.00
N ARG A 212 -46.18 -10.85 7.58
CA ARG A 212 -45.57 -11.20 8.88
C ARG A 212 -45.14 -12.67 8.98
N ARG A 213 -44.47 -13.17 7.94
CA ARG A 213 -43.97 -14.55 7.90
C ARG A 213 -42.78 -14.77 8.83
N ASN A 214 -42.59 -16.01 9.27
CA ASN A 214 -41.54 -16.38 10.23
C ASN A 214 -40.14 -16.62 9.60
N ASP A 215 -40.08 -16.75 8.28
CA ASP A 215 -38.86 -17.01 7.52
C ASP A 215 -37.97 -15.77 7.42
N VAL A 216 -38.57 -14.59 7.35
CA VAL A 216 -37.89 -13.28 7.28
C VAL A 216 -37.52 -12.68 8.64
N LEU A 217 -37.93 -13.27 9.78
CA LEU A 217 -37.60 -12.77 11.13
C LEU A 217 -36.11 -12.95 11.48
N LEU A 218 -35.58 -12.06 12.34
CA LEU A 218 -34.17 -12.03 12.75
C LEU A 218 -33.78 -13.25 13.59
N ARG A 219 -32.51 -13.68 13.47
CA ARG A 219 -31.96 -14.85 14.20
C ARG A 219 -30.50 -14.62 14.58
N GLY A 220 -30.06 -15.29 15.65
CA GLY A 220 -28.65 -15.30 16.06
C GLY A 220 -28.12 -13.91 16.36
N GLU A 221 -27.00 -13.55 15.76
CA GLU A 221 -26.31 -12.28 16.00
C GLU A 221 -27.11 -11.05 15.54
N GLU A 222 -27.85 -11.13 14.43
CA GLU A 222 -28.66 -10.01 13.94
C GLU A 222 -29.77 -9.61 14.94
N LEU A 223 -30.34 -10.59 15.65
CA LEU A 223 -31.33 -10.34 16.69
C LEU A 223 -30.68 -9.67 17.92
N ALA A 224 -29.52 -10.16 18.35
CA ALA A 224 -28.79 -9.59 19.48
C ALA A 224 -28.30 -8.15 19.21
N GLU A 225 -27.99 -7.81 17.97
CA GLU A 225 -27.68 -6.45 17.54
C GLU A 225 -28.91 -5.54 17.55
N ALA A 226 -30.05 -6.01 17.03
CA ALA A 226 -31.29 -5.25 17.05
C ALA A 226 -31.77 -4.95 18.48
N GLU A 227 -31.61 -5.91 19.40
CA GLU A 227 -31.91 -5.74 20.83
C GLU A 227 -31.01 -4.69 21.49
N ARG A 228 -29.69 -4.76 21.28
CA ARG A 228 -28.74 -3.76 21.78
C ARG A 228 -29.03 -2.36 21.21
N TRP A 229 -29.40 -2.29 19.93
CA TRP A 229 -29.79 -1.04 19.30
C TRP A 229 -31.05 -0.45 19.95
N LEU A 230 -32.10 -1.24 20.18
CA LEU A 230 -33.32 -0.77 20.87
C LEU A 230 -33.02 -0.25 22.29
N LEU A 231 -32.11 -0.89 23.03
CA LEU A 231 -31.70 -0.44 24.37
C LEU A 231 -30.93 0.89 24.35
N THR A 232 -30.03 1.06 23.37
CA THR A 232 -29.18 2.26 23.25
C THR A 232 -29.84 3.42 22.49
N ALA A 233 -31.00 3.18 21.87
CA ALA A 233 -31.79 4.19 21.18
C ALA A 233 -32.49 5.19 22.13
N ALA A 234 -32.59 4.88 23.43
CA ALA A 234 -33.18 5.77 24.42
C ALA A 234 -32.41 7.11 24.50
N GLY A 235 -33.04 8.19 24.05
CA GLY A 235 -32.46 9.55 24.04
C GLY A 235 -31.75 9.95 22.74
N LYS A 236 -31.74 9.10 21.71
CA LYS A 236 -31.17 9.40 20.38
C LYS A 236 -32.28 9.70 19.37
N GLN A 237 -31.98 10.53 18.36
CA GLN A 237 -32.88 10.81 17.25
C GLN A 237 -32.33 10.18 15.95
N PRO A 238 -33.14 9.45 15.17
CA PRO A 238 -34.57 9.22 15.37
C PRO A 238 -34.90 8.11 16.39
N ASN A 239 -36.09 8.21 16.97
CA ASN A 239 -36.64 7.19 17.86
C ASN A 239 -37.08 5.94 17.07
N PRO A 240 -36.90 4.73 17.61
CA PRO A 240 -37.41 3.50 16.99
C PRO A 240 -38.91 3.60 16.70
N THR A 241 -39.32 3.12 15.54
CA THR A 241 -40.72 3.03 15.14
C THR A 241 -41.42 1.86 15.84
N ALA A 242 -42.75 1.93 15.96
CA ALA A 242 -43.55 0.84 16.52
C ALA A 242 -43.35 -0.47 15.74
N LEU A 243 -43.24 -0.39 14.41
CA LEU A 243 -43.05 -1.56 13.54
C LEU A 243 -41.71 -2.26 13.79
N GLN A 244 -40.63 -1.51 13.98
CA GLN A 244 -39.32 -2.09 14.34
C GLN A 244 -39.36 -2.78 15.70
N GLY A 245 -40.07 -2.19 16.67
CA GLY A 245 -40.29 -2.82 17.99
C GLY A 245 -41.05 -4.14 17.87
N GLU A 246 -42.18 -4.14 17.15
CA GLU A 246 -42.97 -5.36 16.86
C GLU A 246 -42.14 -6.43 16.16
N TYR A 247 -41.34 -6.05 15.16
CA TYR A 247 -40.50 -6.95 14.39
C TYR A 247 -39.44 -7.66 15.26
N VAL A 248 -38.79 -6.92 16.16
CA VAL A 248 -37.81 -7.49 17.10
C VAL A 248 -38.51 -8.37 18.14
N THR A 249 -39.65 -7.95 18.67
CA THR A 249 -40.42 -8.75 19.64
C THR A 249 -40.92 -10.07 19.04
N GLU A 250 -41.46 -10.06 17.83
CA GLU A 250 -41.88 -11.29 17.14
C GLU A 250 -40.70 -12.20 16.79
N SER A 251 -39.54 -11.63 16.49
CA SER A 251 -38.30 -12.39 16.29
C SER A 251 -37.87 -13.11 17.58
N GLN A 252 -37.99 -12.45 18.75
CA GLN A 252 -37.73 -13.07 20.06
C GLN A 252 -38.70 -14.22 20.35
N VAL A 253 -40.01 -13.97 20.17
CA VAL A 253 -41.06 -14.98 20.39
C VAL A 253 -40.87 -16.20 19.50
N LEU A 254 -40.39 -16.04 18.26
CA LEU A 254 -40.07 -17.15 17.37
C LEU A 254 -38.93 -18.01 17.94
N VAL A 255 -37.86 -17.40 18.45
CA VAL A 255 -36.73 -18.12 19.07
C VAL A 255 -37.21 -18.93 20.26
N GLU A 256 -38.01 -18.32 21.15
CA GLU A 256 -38.60 -19.01 22.29
C GLU A 256 -39.51 -20.17 21.86
N ARG A 257 -40.34 -19.97 20.83
CA ARG A 257 -41.23 -21.01 20.28
C ARG A 257 -40.44 -22.17 19.67
N ASN A 258 -39.33 -21.90 19.01
CA ASN A 258 -38.45 -22.92 18.44
C ASN A 258 -37.73 -23.72 19.53
N GLN A 259 -37.28 -23.06 20.59
CA GLN A 259 -36.73 -23.72 21.79
C GLN A 259 -37.78 -24.60 22.47
N GLN A 260 -39.02 -24.11 22.63
CA GLN A 260 -40.13 -24.90 23.19
C GLN A 260 -40.54 -26.08 22.29
N ARG A 261 -40.50 -25.92 20.95
CA ARG A 261 -40.75 -27.01 19.99
C ARG A 261 -39.63 -28.06 20.03
N ALA A 262 -38.37 -27.65 20.18
CA ALA A 262 -37.25 -28.56 20.40
C ALA A 262 -37.43 -29.35 21.71
N ALA A 263 -37.83 -28.67 22.80
CA ALA A 263 -38.13 -29.30 24.08
C ALA A 263 -39.35 -30.25 24.01
N LYS A 264 -40.39 -29.91 23.25
CA LYS A 264 -41.53 -30.81 23.00
C LYS A 264 -41.16 -32.00 22.10
N ARG A 265 -40.30 -31.83 21.08
CA ARG A 265 -39.74 -32.94 20.29
C ARG A 265 -38.92 -33.89 21.15
N GLN A 266 -38.15 -33.37 22.10
CA GLN A 266 -37.46 -34.18 23.10
C GLN A 266 -38.46 -34.95 24.00
N ARG A 267 -39.59 -34.35 24.39
CA ARG A 267 -40.67 -35.05 25.12
C ARG A 267 -41.41 -36.10 24.28
N LEU A 268 -41.58 -35.90 22.97
CA LEU A 268 -42.27 -36.85 22.07
C LEU A 268 -41.38 -38.07 21.73
N VAL A 269 -40.07 -37.88 21.66
CA VAL A 269 -39.09 -38.99 21.59
C VAL A 269 -39.11 -39.82 22.88
N ILE A 270 -39.44 -39.22 24.02
CA ILE A 270 -39.62 -39.91 25.32
C ILE A 270 -40.99 -40.62 25.39
N GLY A 271 -42.00 -40.19 24.63
CA GLY A 271 -43.34 -40.80 24.60
C GLY A 271 -43.45 -42.12 23.85
N GLY A 272 -42.43 -42.52 23.07
CA GLY A 272 -42.39 -43.80 22.33
C GLY A 272 -41.95 -45.02 23.16
N LEU A 273 -41.61 -44.83 24.44
CA LEU A 273 -41.13 -45.89 25.34
C LEU A 273 -42.18 -46.23 26.42
N THR A 274 -43.44 -46.43 26.01
CA THR A 274 -44.56 -46.80 26.90
C THR A 274 -44.91 -48.28 26.80
N SER A 275 -43.95 -49.17 27.07
CA SER A 275 -44.23 -50.59 27.28
C SER A 275 -43.31 -51.21 28.32
N MET A 276 -43.32 -50.67 29.55
CA MET A 276 -43.20 -51.44 30.79
C MET A 276 -43.44 -50.52 32.00
N LEU A 277 -44.72 -50.35 32.30
CA LEU A 277 -45.23 -50.15 33.65
C LEU A 277 -44.83 -51.41 34.45
N VAL A 278 -44.36 -51.34 35.70
CA VAL A 278 -45.19 -51.57 36.89
C VAL A 278 -44.32 -51.50 38.16
N LEU A 279 -44.69 -50.55 39.05
CA LEU A 279 -44.63 -50.55 40.53
C LEU A 279 -43.25 -50.57 41.25
N ALA A 280 -42.99 -49.84 42.35
CA ALA A 280 -43.68 -48.81 43.10
C ALA A 280 -42.74 -48.34 44.25
N VAL A 281 -42.84 -47.05 44.62
CA VAL A 281 -42.49 -46.47 45.95
C VAL A 281 -41.00 -46.33 46.32
N ALA A 282 -40.36 -45.28 45.80
CA ALA A 282 -39.28 -44.51 46.47
C ALA A 282 -39.13 -43.09 45.83
N GLY A 283 -40.25 -42.49 45.43
CA GLY A 283 -40.35 -41.49 44.36
C GLY A 283 -39.97 -40.03 44.65
N GLY A 284 -39.40 -39.70 45.82
CA GLY A 284 -39.00 -38.31 46.13
C GLY A 284 -37.55 -37.99 45.78
N GLY A 285 -36.62 -38.84 46.24
CA GLY A 285 -35.18 -38.58 46.13
C GLY A 285 -34.58 -38.94 44.77
N ALA A 286 -35.08 -39.98 44.12
CA ALA A 286 -34.54 -40.46 42.84
C ALA A 286 -34.84 -39.51 41.68
N ALA A 287 -35.99 -38.82 41.70
CA ALA A 287 -36.35 -37.83 40.68
C ALA A 287 -35.48 -36.58 40.76
N VAL A 288 -35.21 -36.08 41.98
CA VAL A 288 -34.29 -34.95 42.23
C VAL A 288 -32.84 -35.33 41.94
N TRP A 289 -32.45 -36.58 42.24
CA TRP A 289 -31.13 -37.10 41.91
C TRP A 289 -30.93 -37.34 40.40
N GLN A 290 -31.95 -37.79 39.68
CA GLN A 290 -31.97 -37.93 38.22
C GLN A 290 -31.99 -36.57 37.51
N LEU A 291 -32.77 -35.59 37.99
CA LEU A 291 -32.72 -34.19 37.50
C LEU A 291 -31.37 -33.54 37.76
N GLY A 292 -30.76 -33.79 38.92
CA GLY A 292 -29.42 -33.31 39.25
C GLY A 292 -28.31 -33.99 38.43
N ARG A 293 -28.54 -35.21 37.92
CA ARG A 293 -27.65 -35.88 36.96
C ARG A 293 -27.84 -35.33 35.54
N ALA A 294 -29.07 -35.09 35.11
CA ALA A 294 -29.39 -34.54 33.80
C ALA A 294 -28.91 -33.09 33.66
N ASN A 295 -29.11 -32.24 34.68
CA ASN A 295 -28.58 -30.87 34.68
C ASN A 295 -27.05 -30.86 34.69
N ARG A 296 -26.40 -31.72 35.48
CA ARG A 296 -24.93 -31.89 35.42
C ARG A 296 -24.48 -32.40 34.06
N ALA A 297 -25.20 -33.34 33.45
CA ALA A 297 -24.89 -33.83 32.11
C ALA A 297 -25.09 -32.75 31.03
N ASN A 298 -26.04 -31.84 31.20
CA ASN A 298 -26.33 -30.76 30.24
C ASN A 298 -25.35 -29.59 30.39
N GLU A 299 -24.97 -29.25 31.64
CA GLU A 299 -23.85 -28.34 31.90
C GLU A 299 -22.55 -28.93 31.36
N GLN A 300 -22.32 -30.23 31.56
CA GLN A 300 -21.14 -30.90 31.02
C GLN A 300 -21.20 -31.03 29.50
N ALA A 301 -22.38 -31.16 28.89
CA ALA A 301 -22.55 -31.12 27.44
C ALA A 301 -22.31 -29.71 26.87
N LYS A 302 -22.73 -28.64 27.55
CA LYS A 302 -22.39 -27.27 27.17
C LYS A 302 -20.89 -27.02 27.30
N LEU A 303 -20.29 -27.45 28.40
CA LEU A 303 -18.85 -27.34 28.63
C LEU A 303 -18.06 -28.18 27.62
N ASN A 304 -18.58 -29.34 27.20
CA ASN A 304 -18.00 -30.18 26.16
C ASN A 304 -18.20 -29.58 24.76
N LEU A 305 -19.31 -28.90 24.50
CA LEU A 305 -19.55 -28.17 23.26
C LEU A 305 -18.64 -26.94 23.16
N GLU A 306 -18.44 -26.23 24.26
CA GLU A 306 -17.51 -25.11 24.35
C GLU A 306 -16.06 -25.59 24.20
N LYS A 307 -15.68 -26.70 24.85
CA LYS A 307 -14.40 -27.37 24.63
C LYS A 307 -14.26 -27.90 23.20
N ALA A 308 -15.32 -28.40 22.60
CA ALA A 308 -15.31 -28.87 21.20
C ALA A 308 -15.14 -27.69 20.25
N ASN A 309 -15.82 -26.57 20.46
CA ASN A 309 -15.67 -25.35 19.67
C ASN A 309 -14.28 -24.72 19.86
N GLN A 310 -13.74 -24.76 21.08
CA GLN A 310 -12.35 -24.35 21.34
C GLN A 310 -11.36 -25.31 20.65
N ALA A 311 -11.61 -26.61 20.68
CA ALA A 311 -10.79 -27.61 20.01
C ALA A 311 -10.85 -27.51 18.48
N THR A 312 -12.02 -27.22 17.88
CA THR A 312 -12.15 -26.99 16.45
C THR A 312 -11.44 -25.70 16.05
N LYS A 313 -11.66 -24.60 16.79
CA LYS A 313 -10.96 -23.33 16.58
C LYS A 313 -9.44 -23.50 16.66
N GLN A 314 -8.97 -24.28 17.63
CA GLN A 314 -7.54 -24.57 17.80
C GLN A 314 -7.00 -25.51 16.73
N ALA A 315 -7.79 -26.48 16.24
CA ALA A 315 -7.43 -27.32 15.11
C ALA A 315 -7.31 -26.51 13.81
N GLU A 316 -8.27 -25.63 13.53
CA GLU A 316 -8.26 -24.73 12.35
C GLU A 316 -7.12 -23.72 12.43
N LEU A 317 -6.81 -23.18 13.62
CA LEU A 317 -5.61 -22.37 13.86
C LEU A 317 -4.32 -23.15 13.60
N SER A 318 -4.22 -24.37 14.12
CA SER A 318 -3.05 -25.22 13.87
C SER A 318 -2.88 -25.57 12.39
N GLN A 319 -4.00 -25.72 11.67
CA GLN A 319 -4.04 -25.92 10.23
C GLN A 319 -3.59 -24.66 9.48
N ALA A 320 -4.02 -23.46 9.89
CA ALA A 320 -3.60 -22.20 9.31
C ALA A 320 -2.09 -21.95 9.54
N GLN A 321 -1.59 -22.20 10.75
CA GLN A 321 -0.16 -22.11 11.09
C GLN A 321 0.68 -23.11 10.28
N SER A 322 0.24 -24.37 10.21
CA SER A 322 0.90 -25.39 9.38
C SER A 322 0.91 -25.01 7.91
N SER A 323 -0.20 -24.48 7.39
CA SER A 323 -0.29 -24.02 5.99
C SER A 323 0.62 -22.82 5.72
N GLY A 324 0.74 -21.89 6.67
CA GLY A 324 1.69 -20.78 6.59
C GLY A 324 3.15 -21.25 6.62
N LEU A 325 3.52 -22.13 7.55
CA LEU A 325 4.86 -22.74 7.59
C LEU A 325 5.17 -23.52 6.31
N TYR A 326 4.19 -24.23 5.77
CA TYR A 326 4.33 -24.98 4.53
C TYR A 326 4.47 -24.05 3.31
N SER A 327 3.79 -22.90 3.29
CA SER A 327 4.00 -21.88 2.25
C SER A 327 5.43 -21.32 2.26
N LEU A 328 6.04 -21.16 3.44
CA LEU A 328 7.42 -20.69 3.58
C LEU A 328 8.42 -21.70 3.03
N THR A 329 8.20 -23.00 3.31
CA THR A 329 9.04 -24.07 2.75
C THR A 329 8.88 -24.17 1.24
N LEU A 330 7.65 -24.13 0.72
CA LEU A 330 7.39 -24.17 -0.72
C LEU A 330 7.98 -22.96 -1.44
N SER A 331 7.92 -21.78 -0.83
CA SER A 331 8.58 -20.57 -1.34
C SER A 331 10.10 -20.72 -1.40
N SER A 332 10.72 -21.35 -0.40
CA SER A 332 12.17 -21.63 -0.40
C SER A 332 12.58 -22.66 -1.46
N GLU A 333 11.66 -23.53 -1.87
CA GLU A 333 11.85 -24.51 -2.95
C GLU A 333 11.55 -23.95 -4.35
N GLY A 334 11.09 -22.69 -4.46
CA GLY A 334 10.76 -22.04 -5.72
C GLY A 334 9.36 -22.36 -6.27
N LYS A 335 8.51 -23.04 -5.50
CA LYS A 335 7.13 -23.39 -5.87
C LYS A 335 6.15 -22.26 -5.50
N VAL A 336 6.22 -21.17 -6.27
CA VAL A 336 5.55 -19.90 -5.95
C VAL A 336 4.02 -20.00 -5.96
N LEU A 337 3.42 -20.75 -6.89
CA LEU A 337 1.97 -20.95 -6.97
C LEU A 337 1.40 -21.69 -5.74
N GLU A 338 2.00 -22.83 -5.39
CA GLU A 338 1.59 -23.63 -4.23
C GLU A 338 1.80 -22.86 -2.92
N ALA A 339 2.87 -22.06 -2.84
CA ALA A 339 3.10 -21.17 -1.72
C ALA A 339 1.98 -20.14 -1.56
N TRP A 340 1.56 -19.48 -2.64
CA TRP A 340 0.46 -18.50 -2.61
C TRP A 340 -0.89 -19.13 -2.24
N LEU A 341 -1.24 -20.28 -2.82
CA LEU A 341 -2.47 -21.00 -2.47
C LEU A 341 -2.54 -21.33 -0.98
N LYS A 342 -1.44 -21.84 -0.41
CA LYS A 342 -1.35 -22.16 1.02
C LYS A 342 -1.36 -20.92 1.90
N ALA A 343 -0.70 -19.85 1.47
CA ALA A 343 -0.65 -18.59 2.19
C ALA A 343 -2.03 -17.91 2.23
N ILE A 344 -2.74 -17.83 1.09
CA ILE A 344 -4.09 -17.25 1.03
C ILE A 344 -5.09 -18.10 1.79
N ARG A 345 -5.02 -19.43 1.68
CA ARG A 345 -5.85 -20.33 2.51
C ARG A 345 -5.63 -20.10 4.00
N ALA A 346 -4.37 -19.92 4.44
CA ALA A 346 -4.10 -19.54 5.82
C ALA A 346 -4.67 -18.16 6.16
N GLY A 347 -4.56 -17.18 5.24
CA GLY A 347 -5.08 -15.84 5.39
C GLY A 347 -6.61 -15.77 5.51
N THR A 348 -7.34 -16.48 4.64
CA THR A 348 -8.81 -16.53 4.67
C THR A 348 -9.34 -17.26 5.89
N LEU A 349 -8.68 -18.34 6.33
CA LEU A 349 -9.00 -19.00 7.60
C LEU A 349 -8.82 -18.04 8.79
N LEU A 350 -7.74 -17.25 8.81
CA LEU A 350 -7.51 -16.26 9.86
C LEU A 350 -8.54 -15.12 9.82
N GLN A 351 -8.93 -14.67 8.62
CA GLN A 351 -9.94 -13.64 8.40
C GLN A 351 -11.32 -14.07 8.89
N ASN A 352 -11.77 -15.29 8.57
CA ASN A 352 -13.08 -15.83 8.96
C ASN A 352 -13.28 -15.95 10.48
N HIS A 353 -12.19 -16.08 11.25
CA HIS A 353 -12.27 -16.16 12.70
C HIS A 353 -11.92 -14.85 13.42
N GLY A 354 -11.61 -13.77 12.68
CA GLY A 354 -11.22 -12.47 13.24
C GLY A 354 -9.93 -12.55 14.06
N ILE A 355 -9.01 -13.46 13.71
CA ILE A 355 -7.79 -13.71 14.50
C ILE A 355 -6.58 -13.12 13.78
N THR A 356 -5.97 -12.11 14.38
CA THR A 356 -4.71 -11.50 13.95
C THR A 356 -3.52 -12.19 14.61
N GLN A 357 -3.32 -13.49 14.38
CA GLN A 357 -2.13 -14.16 14.93
C GLN A 357 -0.86 -13.80 14.12
N PRO A 358 0.25 -13.43 14.80
CA PRO A 358 1.47 -12.93 14.18
C PRO A 358 2.18 -13.91 13.22
N GLU A 359 2.15 -15.22 13.51
CA GLU A 359 2.96 -16.19 12.76
C GLU A 359 2.40 -16.46 11.35
N GLY A 360 1.08 -16.52 11.18
CA GLY A 360 0.44 -16.72 9.85
C GLY A 360 0.57 -15.50 8.93
N LEU A 361 0.53 -14.30 9.50
CA LEU A 361 0.76 -13.04 8.77
C LEU A 361 2.22 -12.89 8.32
N ASN A 362 3.18 -13.32 9.15
CA ASN A 362 4.60 -13.27 8.82
C ASN A 362 4.94 -14.21 7.64
N ALA A 363 4.30 -15.39 7.58
CA ALA A 363 4.44 -16.30 6.44
C ALA A 363 3.93 -15.71 5.12
N LEU A 364 2.73 -15.09 5.15
CA LEU A 364 2.16 -14.33 4.03
C LEU A 364 3.09 -13.17 3.60
N GLN A 365 3.70 -12.48 4.55
CA GLN A 365 4.57 -11.33 4.29
C GLN A 365 5.91 -11.75 3.68
N GLN A 366 6.52 -12.83 4.16
CA GLN A 366 7.75 -13.36 3.57
C GLN A 366 7.52 -13.98 2.19
N ALA A 367 6.36 -14.60 1.96
CA ALA A 367 5.96 -15.03 0.62
C ALA A 367 5.84 -13.83 -0.33
N ALA A 368 5.18 -12.75 0.09
CA ALA A 368 5.04 -11.51 -0.67
C ALA A 368 6.38 -10.78 -0.92
N LEU A 369 7.27 -10.74 0.08
CA LEU A 369 8.60 -10.10 -0.03
C LEU A 369 9.56 -10.90 -0.92
N ARG A 370 9.51 -12.24 -0.88
CA ARG A 370 10.31 -13.10 -1.77
C ARG A 370 9.71 -13.19 -3.17
N SER A 371 8.41 -12.94 -3.34
CA SER A 371 7.72 -12.91 -4.64
C SER A 371 7.89 -11.60 -5.41
N ASN A 372 8.59 -10.59 -4.87
CA ASN A 372 9.01 -9.42 -5.64
C ASN A 372 10.01 -9.76 -6.77
N ARG A 373 10.40 -11.04 -6.90
CA ARG A 373 10.95 -11.62 -8.14
C ARG A 373 9.81 -11.83 -9.15
N VAL A 374 9.59 -10.86 -10.01
CA VAL A 374 8.72 -11.05 -11.17
C VAL A 374 9.45 -12.00 -12.14
N ARG A 375 8.74 -13.04 -12.56
CA ARG A 375 9.00 -14.03 -13.63
C ARG A 375 10.45 -14.26 -14.08
N SER A 376 10.91 -15.51 -13.98
CA SER A 376 12.29 -15.90 -14.31
C SER A 376 12.27 -16.89 -15.48
N PHE A 377 12.68 -16.46 -16.67
CA PHE A 377 12.75 -17.32 -17.84
C PHE A 377 14.07 -18.08 -17.81
N THR A 378 13.98 -19.41 -17.86
CA THR A 378 15.13 -20.33 -17.86
C THR A 378 14.97 -21.31 -19.01
N GLY A 379 15.96 -21.39 -19.89
CA GLY A 379 15.91 -22.28 -21.06
C GLY A 379 17.03 -22.05 -22.08
N HIS A 380 17.82 -20.99 -21.93
CA HIS A 380 19.10 -20.87 -22.63
C HIS A 380 20.17 -21.73 -21.96
N ASP A 381 21.00 -22.39 -22.76
CA ASP A 381 22.08 -23.27 -22.29
C ASP A 381 23.36 -22.49 -21.93
N ASN A 382 23.35 -21.18 -22.17
CA ASN A 382 24.47 -20.29 -21.94
C ASN A 382 24.00 -18.85 -21.59
N GLN A 383 24.96 -17.94 -21.47
CA GLN A 383 24.77 -16.54 -21.08
C GLN A 383 23.87 -15.80 -22.06
N VAL A 384 22.93 -15.00 -21.54
CA VAL A 384 22.03 -14.18 -22.35
C VAL A 384 22.61 -12.78 -22.47
N PHE A 385 22.73 -12.25 -23.70
CA PHE A 385 23.41 -10.98 -23.97
C PHE A 385 22.46 -9.83 -24.29
N SER A 386 21.29 -10.12 -24.87
CA SER A 386 20.37 -9.09 -25.32
C SER A 386 18.92 -9.55 -25.15
N VAL A 387 18.05 -8.59 -24.82
CA VAL A 387 16.62 -8.80 -24.67
C VAL A 387 15.83 -7.69 -25.36
N SER A 388 14.70 -8.03 -25.96
CA SER A 388 13.78 -7.08 -26.59
C SER A 388 12.34 -7.48 -26.36
N PHE A 389 11.47 -6.52 -26.05
CA PHE A 389 10.02 -6.71 -26.12
C PHE A 389 9.50 -6.49 -27.54
N SER A 390 8.40 -7.16 -27.87
CA SER A 390 7.53 -6.80 -28.98
C SER A 390 6.83 -5.46 -28.70
N PRO A 391 6.37 -4.72 -29.74
CA PRO A 391 5.69 -3.45 -29.58
C PRO A 391 4.39 -3.52 -28.75
N ASP A 392 3.73 -4.68 -28.72
CA ASP A 392 2.54 -4.94 -27.91
C ASP A 392 2.85 -5.43 -26.49
N GLY A 393 4.13 -5.69 -26.17
CA GLY A 393 4.60 -6.16 -24.86
C GLY A 393 4.26 -7.61 -24.52
N ARG A 394 3.62 -8.36 -25.42
CA ARG A 394 3.18 -9.75 -25.18
C ARG A 394 4.29 -10.78 -25.42
N THR A 395 5.21 -10.47 -26.32
CA THR A 395 6.31 -11.35 -26.69
C THR A 395 7.64 -10.72 -26.34
N MET A 396 8.61 -11.54 -25.96
CA MET A 396 9.98 -11.12 -25.68
C MET A 396 10.94 -11.99 -26.48
N ALA A 397 11.96 -11.38 -27.06
CA ALA A 397 13.05 -12.06 -27.76
C ALA A 397 14.32 -11.96 -26.91
N SER A 398 15.10 -13.03 -26.86
CA SER A 398 16.42 -13.01 -26.24
C SER A 398 17.48 -13.65 -27.14
N GLY A 399 18.66 -13.03 -27.18
CA GLY A 399 19.85 -13.55 -27.86
C GLY A 399 20.88 -14.06 -26.86
N SER A 400 21.44 -15.24 -27.12
CA SER A 400 22.31 -15.96 -26.19
C SER A 400 23.61 -16.46 -26.83
N TRP A 401 24.56 -16.80 -25.96
CA TRP A 401 25.82 -17.46 -26.26
C TRP A 401 25.68 -18.92 -26.71
N ASP A 402 24.47 -19.48 -26.64
CA ASP A 402 24.13 -20.80 -27.20
C ASP A 402 23.85 -20.76 -28.72
N ASN A 403 24.07 -19.62 -29.37
CA ASN A 403 23.84 -19.35 -30.80
C ASN A 403 22.36 -19.31 -31.21
N THR A 404 21.44 -19.24 -30.25
CA THR A 404 20.00 -19.20 -30.52
C THR A 404 19.40 -17.83 -30.20
N VAL A 405 18.31 -17.51 -30.89
CA VAL A 405 17.35 -16.51 -30.44
C VAL A 405 16.12 -17.25 -29.94
N LYS A 406 15.70 -17.00 -28.71
CA LYS A 406 14.46 -17.56 -28.18
C LYS A 406 13.37 -16.52 -28.12
N LEU A 407 12.17 -16.93 -28.50
CA LEU A 407 10.95 -16.16 -28.31
C LEU A 407 10.20 -16.69 -27.10
N TRP A 408 9.80 -15.77 -26.24
CA TRP A 408 9.10 -16.04 -25.02
C TRP A 408 7.78 -15.31 -25.05
N ASP A 409 6.75 -16.00 -24.59
CA ASP A 409 5.51 -15.36 -24.24
C ASP A 409 5.69 -14.75 -22.83
N VAL A 410 5.58 -13.42 -22.74
CA VAL A 410 5.82 -12.65 -21.50
C VAL A 410 4.81 -13.02 -20.43
N GLU A 411 3.63 -13.49 -20.86
CA GLU A 411 2.46 -13.74 -20.06
C GLU A 411 2.46 -15.16 -19.42
N THR A 412 2.91 -16.17 -20.16
CA THR A 412 2.89 -17.59 -19.81
C THR A 412 4.26 -18.16 -19.43
N GLU A 413 5.34 -17.39 -19.61
CA GLU A 413 6.74 -17.83 -19.47
C GLU A 413 7.18 -18.91 -20.48
N ALA A 414 6.30 -19.29 -21.41
CA ALA A 414 6.56 -20.35 -22.37
C ALA A 414 7.52 -19.89 -23.47
N GLU A 415 8.42 -20.79 -23.87
CA GLU A 415 9.17 -20.64 -25.13
C GLU A 415 8.22 -20.87 -26.31
N ILE A 416 8.01 -19.83 -27.13
CA ILE A 416 7.20 -19.89 -28.35
C ILE A 416 8.01 -20.56 -29.46
N HIS A 417 9.21 -20.04 -29.72
CA HIS A 417 10.10 -20.49 -30.79
C HIS A 417 11.56 -20.48 -30.34
N SER A 418 12.31 -21.49 -30.80
CA SER A 418 13.76 -21.52 -30.75
C SER A 418 14.32 -21.29 -32.16
N LEU A 419 14.77 -20.07 -32.43
CA LEU A 419 15.28 -19.68 -33.73
C LEU A 419 16.75 -20.13 -33.83
N THR A 420 16.95 -21.22 -34.57
CA THR A 420 18.27 -21.85 -34.76
C THR A 420 18.76 -21.58 -36.18
N GLY A 421 19.97 -21.03 -36.32
CA GLY A 421 20.53 -20.73 -37.64
C GLY A 421 21.80 -19.88 -37.61
N HIS A 422 22.07 -19.18 -36.50
CA HIS A 422 23.39 -18.60 -36.27
C HIS A 422 24.43 -19.67 -35.95
N ARG A 423 25.67 -19.46 -36.41
CA ARG A 423 26.80 -20.40 -36.20
C ARG A 423 27.71 -20.01 -35.05
N ASN A 424 27.46 -18.85 -34.47
CA ASN A 424 28.20 -18.28 -33.36
C ASN A 424 27.25 -17.44 -32.53
N GLN A 425 27.75 -16.81 -31.48
CA GLN A 425 26.89 -16.28 -30.44
C GLN A 425 26.07 -15.08 -30.91
N VAL A 426 24.85 -14.95 -30.38
CA VAL A 426 23.94 -13.86 -30.70
C VAL A 426 24.17 -12.70 -29.73
N THR A 427 24.50 -11.53 -30.26
CA THR A 427 24.90 -10.36 -29.47
C THR A 427 23.81 -9.33 -29.30
N GLY A 428 22.87 -9.25 -30.25
CA GLY A 428 21.82 -8.25 -30.26
C GLY A 428 20.54 -8.79 -30.85
N VAL A 429 19.40 -8.38 -30.29
CA VAL A 429 18.07 -8.70 -30.81
C VAL A 429 17.19 -7.43 -30.80
N SER A 430 16.40 -7.25 -31.86
CA SER A 430 15.45 -6.14 -31.97
C SER A 430 14.19 -6.59 -32.72
N PHE A 431 13.01 -6.26 -32.18
CA PHE A 431 11.77 -6.38 -32.93
C PHE A 431 11.61 -5.24 -33.94
N SER A 432 10.90 -5.52 -35.03
CA SER A 432 10.35 -4.50 -35.91
C SER A 432 9.21 -3.73 -35.22
N PRO A 433 8.93 -2.48 -35.61
CA PRO A 433 7.86 -1.67 -35.00
C PRO A 433 6.45 -2.24 -35.17
N ASP A 434 6.24 -3.12 -36.15
CA ASP A 434 4.98 -3.85 -36.35
C ASP A 434 4.91 -5.19 -35.60
N GLY A 435 5.99 -5.59 -34.93
CA GLY A 435 6.10 -6.81 -34.14
C GLY A 435 6.16 -8.11 -34.95
N ARG A 436 6.20 -8.04 -36.28
CA ARG A 436 6.16 -9.23 -37.16
C ARG A 436 7.51 -9.83 -37.48
N THR A 437 8.58 -9.04 -37.36
CA THR A 437 9.94 -9.43 -37.72
C THR A 437 10.89 -9.21 -36.55
N ILE A 438 11.89 -10.08 -36.40
CA ILE A 438 13.02 -9.89 -35.49
C ILE A 438 14.31 -9.79 -36.29
N ALA A 439 15.17 -8.86 -35.92
CA ALA A 439 16.55 -8.80 -36.39
C ALA A 439 17.47 -9.28 -35.27
N SER A 440 18.38 -10.19 -35.60
CA SER A 440 19.42 -10.67 -34.70
C SER A 440 20.80 -10.47 -35.29
N SER A 441 21.73 -9.96 -34.48
CA SER A 441 23.15 -9.84 -34.84
C SER A 441 23.97 -10.91 -34.15
N SER A 442 25.00 -11.43 -34.83
CA SER A 442 25.85 -12.48 -34.30
C SER A 442 27.34 -12.28 -34.65
N TRP A 443 28.19 -12.92 -33.86
CA TRP A 443 29.62 -13.11 -34.13
C TRP A 443 29.90 -14.07 -35.30
N ASP A 444 28.86 -14.59 -35.98
CA ASP A 444 29.01 -15.32 -37.24
C ASP A 444 29.07 -14.42 -38.49
N ASN A 445 29.18 -13.11 -38.27
CA ASN A 445 29.25 -12.07 -39.28
C ASN A 445 27.95 -11.96 -40.10
N THR A 446 26.80 -12.27 -39.49
CA THR A 446 25.50 -12.11 -40.11
C THR A 446 24.52 -11.33 -39.23
N VAL A 447 23.64 -10.58 -39.88
CA VAL A 447 22.37 -10.13 -39.30
C VAL A 447 21.27 -10.97 -39.94
N LYS A 448 20.44 -11.62 -39.16
CA LYS A 448 19.32 -12.44 -39.66
C LYS A 448 17.99 -11.79 -39.33
N LEU A 449 17.06 -11.88 -40.28
CA LEU A 449 15.66 -11.48 -40.12
C LEU A 449 14.81 -12.73 -39.98
N TRP A 450 13.95 -12.75 -38.97
CA TRP A 450 13.10 -13.86 -38.62
C TRP A 450 11.65 -13.43 -38.61
N ASP A 451 10.78 -14.29 -39.10
CA ASP A 451 9.35 -14.11 -38.98
C ASP A 451 8.90 -14.56 -37.59
N VAL A 452 8.17 -13.70 -36.88
CA VAL A 452 7.79 -13.92 -35.48
C VAL A 452 6.71 -15.01 -35.35
N GLU A 453 5.83 -15.14 -36.33
CA GLU A 453 4.72 -16.08 -36.30
C GLU A 453 5.20 -17.52 -36.59
N THR A 454 6.01 -17.67 -37.63
CA THR A 454 6.49 -18.97 -38.11
C THR A 454 7.81 -19.41 -37.49
N GLY A 455 8.62 -18.46 -36.99
CA GLY A 455 9.99 -18.71 -36.53
C GLY A 455 10.98 -19.00 -37.68
N GLU A 456 10.57 -18.81 -38.93
CA GLU A 456 11.43 -19.05 -40.09
C GLU A 456 12.36 -17.87 -40.39
N GLU A 457 13.54 -18.18 -40.93
CA GLU A 457 14.48 -17.17 -41.41
C GLU A 457 13.95 -16.54 -42.71
N ILE A 458 13.62 -15.24 -42.66
CA ILE A 458 13.21 -14.45 -43.83
C ILE A 458 14.43 -14.14 -44.70
N ARG A 459 15.53 -13.71 -44.05
CA ARG A 459 16.71 -13.21 -44.77
C ARG A 459 17.98 -13.24 -43.91
N SER A 460 19.12 -13.53 -44.54
CA SER A 460 20.45 -13.29 -43.98
C SER A 460 21.12 -12.12 -44.68
N LEU A 461 21.44 -11.07 -43.94
CA LEU A 461 22.29 -9.97 -44.35
C LEU A 461 23.72 -10.35 -43.99
N ARG A 462 24.56 -10.53 -45.01
CA ARG A 462 25.95 -10.95 -44.85
C ARG A 462 26.86 -9.91 -45.44
N ASP A 463 27.84 -9.47 -44.67
CA ASP A 463 28.92 -8.69 -45.25
C ASP A 463 30.24 -8.87 -44.51
N HIS A 464 31.02 -9.73 -45.14
CA HIS A 464 32.42 -10.12 -44.96
C HIS A 464 33.29 -9.23 -44.03
N ASP A 465 33.59 -9.77 -42.84
CA ASP A 465 34.94 -10.14 -42.32
C ASP A 465 35.01 -10.11 -40.78
N ASN A 466 34.03 -9.54 -40.07
CA ASN A 466 34.09 -9.39 -38.60
C ASN A 466 32.73 -9.40 -37.89
N GLN A 467 32.80 -9.55 -36.56
CA GLN A 467 31.70 -9.83 -35.66
C GLN A 467 30.76 -8.63 -35.51
N PHE A 468 29.44 -8.88 -35.49
CA PHE A 468 28.43 -7.87 -35.18
C PHE A 468 28.16 -7.79 -33.68
N THR A 469 28.01 -6.57 -33.17
CA THR A 469 27.91 -6.30 -31.73
C THR A 469 26.52 -5.82 -31.32
N SER A 470 25.77 -5.19 -32.22
CA SER A 470 24.45 -4.63 -31.93
C SER A 470 23.62 -4.46 -33.21
N VAL A 471 22.29 -4.50 -33.06
CA VAL A 471 21.30 -4.30 -34.13
C VAL A 471 20.11 -3.50 -33.62
N SER A 472 19.57 -2.62 -34.45
CA SER A 472 18.39 -1.81 -34.14
C SER A 472 17.55 -1.57 -35.39
N PHE A 473 16.22 -1.71 -35.28
CA PHE A 473 15.28 -1.28 -36.31
C PHE A 473 15.02 0.22 -36.24
N SER A 474 14.79 0.86 -37.39
CA SER A 474 14.21 2.20 -37.42
C SER A 474 12.74 2.17 -36.95
N PRO A 475 12.26 3.20 -36.22
CA PRO A 475 10.86 3.30 -35.81
C PRO A 475 9.84 3.25 -36.95
N ASP A 476 10.23 3.62 -38.18
CA ASP A 476 9.39 3.48 -39.38
C ASP A 476 9.41 2.07 -40.02
N GLY A 477 10.25 1.16 -39.49
CA GLY A 477 10.37 -0.24 -39.92
C GLY A 477 11.09 -0.45 -41.26
N ARG A 478 11.60 0.62 -41.89
CA ARG A 478 12.19 0.55 -43.24
C ARG A 478 13.67 0.16 -43.23
N LEU A 479 14.37 0.45 -42.15
CA LEU A 479 15.82 0.35 -42.04
C LEU A 479 16.24 -0.48 -40.84
N ILE A 480 17.43 -1.07 -40.95
CA ILE A 480 18.16 -1.68 -39.82
C ILE A 480 19.54 -1.06 -39.74
N ALA A 481 19.96 -0.69 -38.54
CA ALA A 481 21.33 -0.31 -38.23
C ALA A 481 22.03 -1.48 -37.55
N SER A 482 23.24 -1.81 -37.99
CA SER A 482 24.09 -2.83 -37.37
C SER A 482 25.46 -2.27 -37.04
N GLY A 483 25.89 -2.39 -35.78
CA GLY A 483 27.24 -2.08 -35.33
C GLY A 483 28.18 -3.28 -35.41
N SER A 484 29.47 -3.05 -35.70
CA SER A 484 30.47 -4.11 -35.83
C SER A 484 31.79 -3.76 -35.11
N GLU A 485 32.55 -4.81 -34.78
CA GLU A 485 33.92 -4.71 -34.25
C GLU A 485 34.91 -4.04 -35.21
N ASN A 486 34.57 -3.92 -36.50
CA ASN A 486 35.41 -3.24 -37.50
C ASN A 486 35.29 -1.70 -37.47
N ASN A 487 34.70 -1.15 -36.41
CA ASN A 487 34.48 0.29 -36.19
C ASN A 487 33.43 0.93 -37.12
N THR A 488 32.68 0.13 -37.88
CA THR A 488 31.67 0.64 -38.83
C THR A 488 30.25 0.35 -38.38
N ILE A 489 29.32 1.20 -38.83
CA ILE A 489 27.88 0.98 -38.71
C ILE A 489 27.35 0.84 -40.13
N LYS A 490 26.46 -0.12 -40.36
CA LYS A 490 25.81 -0.32 -41.65
C LYS A 490 24.32 -0.08 -41.55
N LEU A 491 23.76 0.55 -42.58
CA LEU A 491 22.33 0.72 -42.76
C LEU A 491 21.82 -0.16 -43.88
N TRP A 492 20.81 -0.95 -43.56
CA TRP A 492 20.22 -1.94 -44.45
C TRP A 492 18.78 -1.57 -44.75
N ASN A 493 18.37 -1.74 -46.01
CA ASN A 493 16.96 -1.71 -46.36
C ASN A 493 16.29 -3.03 -45.93
N VAL A 494 15.23 -2.97 -45.14
CA VAL A 494 14.53 -4.18 -44.67
C VAL A 494 13.88 -4.95 -45.82
N GLY A 495 13.30 -4.25 -46.80
CA GLY A 495 12.60 -4.86 -47.93
C GLY A 495 13.52 -5.50 -48.97
N THR A 496 14.62 -4.81 -49.34
CA THR A 496 15.55 -5.32 -50.37
C THR A 496 16.69 -6.14 -49.79
N GLY A 497 17.07 -5.89 -48.53
CA GLY A 497 18.26 -6.44 -47.89
C GLY A 497 19.57 -5.81 -48.36
N GLU A 498 19.51 -4.71 -49.10
CA GLU A 498 20.70 -4.03 -49.63
C GLU A 498 21.25 -3.04 -48.59
N GLU A 499 22.58 -2.90 -48.58
CA GLU A 499 23.26 -1.85 -47.83
C GLU A 499 22.99 -0.49 -48.50
N ILE A 500 22.48 0.46 -47.72
CA ILE A 500 22.23 1.84 -48.14
C ILE A 500 23.44 2.71 -47.83
N HIS A 501 23.97 2.62 -46.59
CA HIS A 501 25.08 3.43 -46.12
C HIS A 501 26.05 2.64 -45.25
N ARG A 502 27.33 3.01 -45.35
CA ARG A 502 28.42 2.56 -44.47
C ARG A 502 28.96 3.76 -43.70
N LEU A 503 28.69 3.81 -42.40
CA LEU A 503 29.12 4.91 -41.53
C LEU A 503 30.50 4.56 -40.97
N THR A 504 31.50 5.37 -41.31
CA THR A 504 32.89 5.22 -40.87
C THR A 504 33.33 6.45 -40.11
N GLY A 505 33.84 6.29 -38.88
CA GLY A 505 34.39 7.41 -38.09
C GLY A 505 34.69 7.08 -36.63
N HIS A 506 34.21 5.96 -36.10
CA HIS A 506 34.70 5.43 -34.84
C HIS A 506 36.13 4.88 -34.98
N ASN A 507 36.92 4.99 -33.91
CA ASN A 507 38.31 4.53 -33.88
C ASN A 507 38.48 3.15 -33.24
N SER A 508 37.39 2.56 -32.75
CA SER A 508 37.35 1.23 -32.14
C SER A 508 35.95 0.61 -32.30
N ALA A 509 35.79 -0.61 -31.81
CA ALA A 509 34.58 -1.40 -31.97
C ALA A 509 33.33 -0.60 -31.56
N VAL A 510 32.29 -0.65 -32.40
CA VAL A 510 30.98 -0.07 -32.07
C VAL A 510 30.28 -1.04 -31.14
N THR A 511 29.75 -0.57 -30.01
CA THR A 511 29.14 -1.43 -28.98
C THR A 511 27.62 -1.45 -29.03
N SER A 512 27.00 -0.32 -29.35
CA SER A 512 25.55 -0.20 -29.43
C SER A 512 25.15 0.85 -30.46
N VAL A 513 24.01 0.64 -31.10
CA VAL A 513 23.40 1.56 -32.07
C VAL A 513 21.92 1.74 -31.74
N SER A 514 21.41 2.97 -31.88
CA SER A 514 20.02 3.31 -31.61
C SER A 514 19.54 4.39 -32.58
N PHE A 515 18.36 4.19 -33.19
CA PHE A 515 17.71 5.22 -34.00
C PHE A 515 16.99 6.24 -33.12
N SER A 516 16.92 7.49 -33.57
CA SER A 516 16.02 8.48 -33.00
C SER A 516 14.55 8.13 -33.28
N PRO A 517 13.61 8.57 -32.43
CA PRO A 517 12.18 8.30 -32.60
C PRO A 517 11.60 8.74 -33.95
N ASP A 518 12.18 9.77 -34.58
CA ASP A 518 11.79 10.27 -35.90
C ASP A 518 12.45 9.53 -37.09
N SER A 519 13.27 8.51 -36.81
CA SER A 519 14.04 7.72 -37.79
C SER A 519 15.05 8.52 -38.63
N ARG A 520 15.38 9.76 -38.26
CA ARG A 520 16.29 10.63 -39.05
C ARG A 520 17.73 10.59 -38.59
N THR A 521 17.98 10.22 -37.35
CA THR A 521 19.33 10.19 -36.79
C THR A 521 19.64 8.85 -36.11
N ILE A 522 20.92 8.52 -36.01
CA ILE A 522 21.41 7.34 -35.28
C ILE A 522 22.41 7.80 -34.25
N ALA A 523 22.31 7.27 -33.03
CA ALA A 523 23.33 7.35 -32.00
C ALA A 523 24.11 6.04 -31.96
N SER A 524 25.44 6.13 -31.89
CA SER A 524 26.33 4.98 -31.74
C SER A 524 27.32 5.17 -30.61
N SER A 525 27.55 4.12 -29.82
CA SER A 525 28.58 4.07 -28.79
C SER A 525 29.75 3.19 -29.20
N SER A 526 30.95 3.47 -28.69
CA SER A 526 32.16 2.72 -29.04
C SER A 526 33.15 2.56 -27.89
N TRP A 527 34.04 1.58 -28.04
CA TRP A 527 35.24 1.41 -27.21
C TRP A 527 36.22 2.58 -27.30
N ASP A 528 36.09 3.46 -28.30
CA ASP A 528 36.87 4.69 -28.40
C ASP A 528 36.47 5.77 -27.38
N LYS A 529 35.54 5.45 -26.47
CA LYS A 529 35.01 6.30 -25.38
C LYS A 529 34.09 7.43 -25.86
N THR A 530 33.71 7.42 -27.13
CA THR A 530 32.84 8.45 -27.71
C THR A 530 31.46 7.90 -28.04
N ILE A 531 30.50 8.82 -28.13
CA ILE A 531 29.21 8.60 -28.77
C ILE A 531 29.16 9.46 -30.03
N LYS A 532 28.61 8.97 -31.13
CA LYS A 532 28.45 9.73 -32.38
C LYS A 532 27.00 9.76 -32.83
N LEU A 533 26.59 10.89 -33.40
CA LEU A 533 25.32 11.06 -34.09
C LEU A 533 25.54 11.08 -35.60
N TRP A 534 24.66 10.39 -36.33
CA TRP A 534 24.73 10.25 -37.77
C TRP A 534 23.41 10.64 -38.40
N ASP A 535 23.45 11.27 -39.58
CA ASP A 535 22.28 11.52 -40.39
C ASP A 535 21.96 10.26 -41.22
N VAL A 536 20.71 9.80 -41.13
CA VAL A 536 20.27 8.56 -41.79
C VAL A 536 20.19 8.72 -43.32
N ALA A 537 19.89 9.92 -43.82
CA ALA A 537 19.73 10.17 -45.24
C ALA A 537 21.08 10.33 -45.95
N THR A 538 22.03 11.03 -45.35
CA THR A 538 23.35 11.29 -45.94
C THR A 538 24.42 10.30 -45.52
N GLY A 539 24.28 9.67 -44.35
CA GLY A 539 25.31 8.84 -43.74
C GLY A 539 26.46 9.64 -43.12
N GLU A 540 26.34 10.96 -43.01
CA GLU A 540 27.38 11.82 -42.46
C GLU A 540 27.30 11.91 -40.93
N GLU A 541 28.46 12.10 -40.29
CA GLU A 541 28.55 12.38 -38.85
C GLU A 541 28.01 13.80 -38.57
N ILE A 542 26.97 13.90 -37.75
CA ILE A 542 26.39 15.16 -37.28
C ILE A 542 27.23 15.71 -36.11
N ARG A 543 27.57 14.84 -35.15
CA ARG A 543 28.18 15.24 -33.88
C ARG A 543 28.90 14.08 -33.19
N SER A 544 29.93 14.41 -32.40
CA SER A 544 30.54 13.50 -31.44
C SER A 544 30.43 14.04 -30.01
N PHE A 545 30.05 13.18 -29.07
CA PHE A 545 30.05 13.43 -27.64
C PHE A 545 31.28 12.80 -27.00
N THR A 546 32.03 13.60 -26.25
CA THR A 546 33.26 13.20 -25.56
C THR A 546 33.15 13.55 -24.08
N GLY A 547 33.47 12.61 -23.18
CA GLY A 547 33.46 12.87 -21.73
C GLY A 547 33.48 11.63 -20.83
N HIS A 548 33.25 10.44 -21.39
CA HIS A 548 33.44 9.19 -20.65
C HIS A 548 34.93 8.85 -20.46
N GLY A 549 35.27 8.28 -19.30
CA GLY A 549 36.63 7.90 -18.93
C GLY A 549 37.08 6.53 -19.50
N ALA A 550 36.10 5.69 -19.86
CA ALA A 550 36.30 4.34 -20.39
C ALA A 550 35.35 4.08 -21.57
N MET A 551 35.37 2.85 -22.09
CA MET A 551 34.51 2.42 -23.20
C MET A 551 33.03 2.63 -22.89
N VAL A 552 32.28 3.13 -23.87
CA VAL A 552 30.83 3.28 -23.78
C VAL A 552 30.19 1.98 -24.26
N GLN A 553 29.36 1.34 -23.44
CA GLN A 553 28.79 0.02 -23.74
C GLN A 553 27.38 0.09 -24.32
N SER A 554 26.59 1.10 -23.95
CA SER A 554 25.21 1.22 -24.40
C SER A 554 24.82 2.68 -24.63
N VAL A 555 23.94 2.89 -25.60
CA VAL A 555 23.36 4.19 -25.94
C VAL A 555 21.87 4.04 -26.24
N GLY A 556 21.07 5.05 -25.88
CA GLY A 556 19.64 5.07 -26.21
C GLY A 556 19.07 6.49 -26.23
N PHE A 557 18.15 6.76 -27.15
CA PHE A 557 17.42 8.03 -27.21
C PHE A 557 16.27 8.09 -26.22
N SER A 558 15.97 9.29 -25.74
CA SER A 558 14.68 9.60 -25.11
C SER A 558 13.54 9.50 -26.14
N PRO A 559 12.29 9.22 -25.72
CA PRO A 559 11.14 9.12 -26.62
C PRO A 559 10.82 10.39 -27.40
N ASP A 560 11.24 11.57 -26.90
CA ASP A 560 11.11 12.85 -27.59
C ASP A 560 12.29 13.18 -28.53
N GLY A 561 13.33 12.34 -28.53
CA GLY A 561 14.54 12.47 -29.35
C GLY A 561 15.48 13.60 -28.96
N ARG A 562 15.24 14.30 -27.84
CA ARG A 562 16.05 15.45 -27.42
C ARG A 562 17.27 15.08 -26.59
N THR A 563 17.23 13.92 -25.93
CA THR A 563 18.25 13.46 -25.01
C THR A 563 18.79 12.10 -25.44
N VAL A 564 20.08 11.88 -25.24
CA VAL A 564 20.73 10.57 -25.38
C VAL A 564 21.28 10.14 -24.03
N ALA A 565 20.99 8.92 -23.60
CA ALA A 565 21.60 8.28 -22.44
C ALA A 565 22.74 7.37 -22.88
N SER A 566 23.84 7.36 -22.14
CA SER A 566 24.97 6.47 -22.39
C SER A 566 25.50 5.84 -21.11
N GLY A 567 25.70 4.51 -21.13
CA GLY A 567 26.31 3.73 -20.06
C GLY A 567 27.75 3.33 -20.40
N SER A 568 28.67 3.45 -19.44
CA SER A 568 30.10 3.26 -19.67
C SER A 568 30.79 2.37 -18.64
N GLY A 569 31.93 1.79 -19.04
CA GLY A 569 32.84 1.07 -18.17
C GLY A 569 33.51 1.94 -17.09
N ASP A 570 33.30 3.27 -17.13
CA ASP A 570 33.73 4.19 -16.08
C ASP A 570 32.77 4.25 -14.88
N LYS A 571 31.77 3.35 -14.87
CA LYS A 571 30.73 3.20 -13.83
C LYS A 571 29.69 4.31 -13.81
N THR A 572 29.65 5.16 -14.85
CA THR A 572 28.71 6.28 -14.92
C THR A 572 27.73 6.14 -16.07
N ILE A 573 26.54 6.70 -15.87
CA ILE A 573 25.60 7.01 -16.94
C ILE A 573 25.65 8.51 -17.20
N LYS A 574 25.63 8.93 -18.46
CA LYS A 574 25.55 10.35 -18.84
C LYS A 574 24.33 10.59 -19.71
N LEU A 575 23.64 11.70 -19.44
CA LEU A 575 22.56 12.20 -20.29
C LEU A 575 23.09 13.38 -21.10
N TRP A 576 22.86 13.39 -22.40
CA TRP A 576 23.40 14.37 -23.35
C TRP A 576 22.28 15.07 -24.09
N ASP A 577 22.41 16.38 -24.26
CA ASP A 577 21.53 17.15 -25.14
C ASP A 577 21.94 16.93 -26.61
N VAL A 578 21.00 16.44 -27.42
CA VAL A 578 21.23 16.09 -28.82
C VAL A 578 21.57 17.31 -29.68
N ALA A 579 20.95 18.46 -29.39
CA ALA A 579 21.12 19.67 -30.19
C ALA A 579 22.47 20.34 -29.93
N THR A 580 22.87 20.46 -28.67
CA THR A 580 24.08 21.19 -28.26
C THR A 580 25.32 20.31 -28.20
N GLY A 581 25.18 19.02 -27.87
CA GLY A 581 26.31 18.15 -27.57
C GLY A 581 26.75 18.14 -26.12
N THR A 582 26.05 18.84 -25.22
CA THR A 582 26.50 19.02 -23.83
C THR A 582 25.94 17.95 -22.91
N GLU A 583 26.73 17.57 -21.91
CA GLU A 583 26.29 16.73 -20.80
C GLU A 583 25.25 17.49 -19.95
N ILE A 584 24.07 16.90 -19.77
CA ILE A 584 22.98 17.40 -18.94
C ILE A 584 23.16 16.87 -17.50
N HIS A 585 23.27 15.56 -17.35
CA HIS A 585 23.45 14.90 -16.05
C HIS A 585 24.53 13.82 -16.10
N ARG A 586 25.22 13.67 -14.95
CA ARG A 586 26.11 12.55 -14.65
C ARG A 586 25.52 11.71 -13.52
N LEU A 587 25.08 10.50 -13.83
CA LEU A 587 24.49 9.58 -12.86
C LEU A 587 25.59 8.65 -12.33
N THR A 588 25.78 8.68 -11.02
CA THR A 588 26.80 7.89 -10.31
C THR A 588 26.14 7.07 -9.21
N GLY A 589 26.47 5.78 -9.11
CA GLY A 589 25.95 4.90 -8.06
C GLY A 589 26.18 3.41 -8.31
N HIS A 590 26.56 3.02 -9.53
CA HIS A 590 27.02 1.65 -9.81
C HIS A 590 28.47 1.43 -9.34
N ASP A 591 28.74 0.25 -8.80
CA ASP A 591 30.05 -0.14 -8.27
C ASP A 591 30.98 -0.74 -9.35
N SER A 592 30.42 -1.06 -10.52
CA SER A 592 31.12 -1.64 -11.66
C SER A 592 30.64 -1.03 -12.99
N ALA A 593 31.13 -1.58 -14.11
CA ALA A 593 30.81 -1.10 -15.46
C ALA A 593 29.29 -1.13 -15.73
N VAL A 594 28.76 -0.04 -16.28
CA VAL A 594 27.37 0.03 -16.74
C VAL A 594 27.27 -0.63 -18.11
N THR A 595 26.47 -1.68 -18.19
CA THR A 595 26.39 -2.58 -19.35
C THR A 595 25.29 -2.19 -20.32
N SER A 596 24.17 -1.70 -19.81
CA SER A 596 23.02 -1.31 -20.64
C SER A 596 22.23 -0.16 -20.01
N VAL A 597 21.62 0.65 -20.88
CA VAL A 597 20.76 1.79 -20.49
C VAL A 597 19.55 1.87 -21.40
N SER A 598 18.39 2.25 -20.86
CA SER A 598 17.16 2.47 -21.61
C SER A 598 16.31 3.57 -20.97
N PHE A 599 15.66 4.38 -21.79
CA PHE A 599 14.57 5.25 -21.31
C PHE A 599 13.27 4.46 -21.16
N SER A 600 12.44 4.92 -20.24
CA SER A 600 11.03 4.58 -20.13
C SER A 600 10.24 5.22 -21.30
N PRO A 601 9.08 4.66 -21.68
CA PRO A 601 8.27 5.16 -22.81
C PRO A 601 7.78 6.61 -22.64
N ASP A 602 7.63 7.08 -21.40
CA ASP A 602 7.25 8.48 -21.10
C ASP A 602 8.46 9.43 -21.02
N GLY A 603 9.69 8.90 -21.07
CA GLY A 603 10.94 9.62 -21.05
C GLY A 603 11.36 10.14 -19.67
N ARG A 604 10.59 9.89 -18.61
CA ARG A 604 10.85 10.44 -17.27
C ARG A 604 11.85 9.64 -16.47
N THR A 605 11.95 8.34 -16.75
CA THR A 605 12.84 7.43 -16.03
C THR A 605 13.86 6.81 -16.97
N VAL A 606 15.11 6.69 -16.51
CA VAL A 606 16.17 5.91 -17.14
C VAL A 606 16.41 4.65 -16.32
N VAL A 607 16.53 3.50 -16.94
CA VAL A 607 16.97 2.26 -16.29
C VAL A 607 18.38 1.92 -16.74
N SER A 608 19.24 1.48 -15.82
CA SER A 608 20.58 1.02 -16.09
C SER A 608 20.84 -0.36 -15.48
N SER A 609 21.63 -1.18 -16.16
CA SER A 609 22.18 -2.43 -15.63
C SER A 609 23.69 -2.37 -15.53
N SER A 610 24.26 -3.17 -14.62
CA SER A 610 25.69 -3.15 -14.35
C SER A 610 26.27 -4.53 -14.07
N ALA A 611 27.59 -4.61 -14.24
CA ALA A 611 28.41 -5.74 -13.82
C ALA A 611 28.46 -5.94 -12.29
N ASP A 612 27.97 -4.98 -11.51
CA ASP A 612 27.77 -5.11 -10.06
C ASP A 612 26.53 -5.95 -9.68
N LYS A 613 25.82 -6.51 -10.67
CA LYS A 613 24.62 -7.37 -10.51
C LYS A 613 23.36 -6.61 -10.07
N THR A 614 23.37 -5.29 -10.17
CA THR A 614 22.23 -4.43 -9.84
C THR A 614 21.62 -3.77 -11.07
N ILE A 615 20.33 -3.46 -10.98
CA ILE A 615 19.61 -2.62 -11.93
C ILE A 615 19.20 -1.36 -11.18
N LYS A 616 19.46 -0.18 -11.73
CA LYS A 616 19.06 1.09 -11.11
C LYS A 616 18.09 1.84 -11.99
N LEU A 617 17.11 2.48 -11.38
CA LEU A 617 16.19 3.41 -12.02
C LEU A 617 16.57 4.83 -11.59
N TRP A 618 16.56 5.76 -12.53
CA TRP A 618 16.98 7.14 -12.36
C TRP A 618 15.91 8.08 -12.89
N ASP A 619 15.73 9.21 -12.23
CA ASP A 619 14.92 10.29 -12.76
C ASP A 619 15.71 11.03 -13.84
N ALA A 620 15.12 11.18 -15.03
CA ALA A 620 15.79 11.76 -16.19
C ALA A 620 15.92 13.30 -16.10
N GLU A 621 15.08 13.96 -15.30
CA GLU A 621 15.04 15.42 -15.14
C GLU A 621 15.96 15.88 -14.03
N THR A 622 16.04 15.15 -12.92
CA THR A 622 16.92 15.50 -11.78
C THR A 622 18.27 14.81 -11.85
N GLY A 623 18.34 13.62 -12.45
CA GLY A 623 19.49 12.72 -12.40
C GLY A 623 19.62 11.94 -11.09
N SER A 624 18.59 11.94 -10.24
CA SER A 624 18.60 11.23 -8.96
C SER A 624 18.31 9.74 -9.13
N GLU A 625 18.91 8.89 -8.29
CA GLU A 625 18.55 7.46 -8.22
C GLU A 625 17.16 7.33 -7.59
N ILE A 626 16.23 6.65 -8.28
CA ILE A 626 14.89 6.34 -7.78
C ILE A 626 14.94 5.03 -6.99
N HIS A 627 15.44 3.95 -7.61
CA HIS A 627 15.41 2.59 -7.06
C HIS A 627 16.61 1.74 -7.50
N SER A 628 16.99 0.78 -6.66
CA SER A 628 17.96 -0.28 -6.98
C SER A 628 17.32 -1.66 -6.83
N LEU A 629 17.37 -2.47 -7.88
CA LEU A 629 16.84 -3.83 -7.94
C LEU A 629 18.00 -4.82 -7.90
N THR A 630 17.86 -5.86 -7.06
CA THR A 630 18.85 -6.93 -6.89
C THR A 630 18.19 -8.30 -7.06
N GLY A 631 18.91 -9.27 -7.62
CA GLY A 631 18.40 -10.64 -7.74
C GLY A 631 19.07 -11.52 -8.79
N HIS A 632 19.87 -10.95 -9.70
CA HIS A 632 20.76 -11.73 -10.57
C HIS A 632 21.98 -12.24 -9.81
N ARG A 633 22.45 -13.44 -10.15
CA ARG A 633 23.61 -14.08 -9.48
C ARG A 633 24.95 -13.66 -10.10
N SER A 634 24.90 -13.10 -11.30
CA SER A 634 26.04 -12.65 -12.09
C SER A 634 25.76 -11.29 -12.72
N GLU A 635 26.74 -10.77 -13.47
CA GLU A 635 26.65 -9.52 -14.23
C GLU A 635 25.42 -9.49 -15.13
N ILE A 636 24.77 -8.34 -15.19
CA ILE A 636 23.57 -8.10 -15.99
C ILE A 636 24.05 -7.49 -17.31
N THR A 637 23.64 -8.06 -18.43
CA THR A 637 24.15 -7.74 -19.77
C THR A 637 23.26 -6.76 -20.52
N SER A 638 21.95 -6.81 -20.29
CA SER A 638 20.97 -5.94 -20.97
C SER A 638 19.79 -5.64 -20.06
N VAL A 639 19.22 -4.45 -20.25
CA VAL A 639 17.98 -4.04 -19.58
C VAL A 639 17.09 -3.23 -20.53
N ARG A 640 15.77 -3.47 -20.51
CA ARG A 640 14.81 -2.75 -21.34
C ARG A 640 13.45 -2.60 -20.65
N PHE A 641 12.80 -1.45 -20.86
CA PHE A 641 11.41 -1.25 -20.45
C PHE A 641 10.44 -1.97 -21.40
N SER A 642 9.32 -2.44 -20.87
CA SER A 642 8.16 -2.80 -21.67
C SER A 642 7.54 -1.56 -22.34
N PRO A 643 6.81 -1.71 -23.45
CA PRO A 643 6.20 -0.57 -24.15
C PRO A 643 5.19 0.24 -23.31
N ASP A 644 4.58 -0.38 -22.30
CA ASP A 644 3.68 0.28 -21.36
C ASP A 644 4.39 0.94 -20.16
N GLY A 645 5.72 0.77 -20.05
CA GLY A 645 6.56 1.31 -18.98
C GLY A 645 6.38 0.66 -17.61
N ARG A 646 5.55 -0.38 -17.49
CA ARG A 646 5.22 -1.01 -16.20
C ARG A 646 6.16 -2.14 -15.82
N THR A 647 6.90 -2.68 -16.78
CA THR A 647 7.79 -3.82 -16.58
C THR A 647 9.18 -3.51 -17.11
N ILE A 648 10.20 -4.05 -16.46
CA ILE A 648 11.59 -4.06 -16.92
C ILE A 648 11.97 -5.51 -17.18
N ALA A 649 12.62 -5.78 -18.31
CA ALA A 649 13.30 -7.05 -18.55
C ALA A 649 14.80 -6.87 -18.38
N SER A 650 15.46 -7.83 -17.72
CA SER A 650 16.91 -7.90 -17.61
C SER A 650 17.45 -9.28 -17.97
N SER A 651 18.56 -9.31 -18.70
CA SER A 651 19.31 -10.53 -19.01
C SER A 651 20.65 -10.56 -18.28
N SER A 652 21.15 -11.74 -17.93
CA SER A 652 22.39 -11.88 -17.18
C SER A 652 23.25 -13.04 -17.65
N LEU A 653 24.55 -12.95 -17.31
CA LEU A 653 25.51 -14.04 -17.42
C LEU A 653 25.16 -15.23 -16.50
N ASP A 654 24.15 -15.12 -15.63
CA ASP A 654 23.61 -16.23 -14.86
C ASP A 654 22.65 -17.13 -15.66
N THR A 655 22.57 -16.94 -16.98
CA THR A 655 21.72 -17.67 -17.95
C THR A 655 20.22 -17.38 -17.81
N THR A 656 19.82 -16.46 -16.93
CA THR A 656 18.42 -16.14 -16.69
C THR A 656 18.02 -14.79 -17.26
N ILE A 657 16.74 -14.69 -17.62
CA ILE A 657 16.06 -13.41 -17.88
C ILE A 657 15.07 -13.19 -16.76
N LYS A 658 15.01 -11.98 -16.21
CA LYS A 658 14.07 -11.61 -15.15
C LYS A 658 13.22 -10.45 -15.60
N LEU A 659 11.95 -10.49 -15.21
CA LEU A 659 11.07 -9.34 -15.30
C LEU A 659 11.01 -8.64 -13.95
N TRP A 660 10.72 -7.35 -13.96
CA TRP A 660 10.58 -6.54 -12.75
C TRP A 660 9.41 -5.62 -12.95
N ASN A 661 8.50 -5.55 -11.99
CA ASN A 661 7.37 -4.62 -12.06
C ASN A 661 7.80 -3.27 -11.47
N VAL A 662 7.63 -2.20 -12.26
CA VAL A 662 8.02 -0.82 -11.94
C VAL A 662 7.12 -0.23 -10.85
N GLU A 663 5.84 -0.64 -10.76
CA GLU A 663 4.89 -0.20 -9.74
C GLU A 663 5.03 -0.98 -8.41
N MET A 664 5.30 -2.30 -8.45
CA MET A 664 5.60 -3.13 -7.27
C MET A 664 7.00 -2.84 -6.68
N GLY A 665 7.84 -2.16 -7.47
CA GLY A 665 9.10 -1.55 -7.03
C GLY A 665 8.93 -0.37 -6.07
N LYS A 666 7.69 0.05 -5.73
CA LYS A 666 7.40 0.94 -4.60
C LYS A 666 7.70 0.26 -3.25
N GLN A 667 8.96 -0.09 -3.03
CA GLN A 667 9.53 0.10 -1.71
C GLN A 667 9.83 1.60 -1.58
N MET A 668 9.49 2.16 -0.42
CA MET A 668 10.01 3.48 -0.09
C MET A 668 11.55 3.43 -0.08
N PRO A 669 12.23 4.54 -0.37
CA PRO A 669 13.67 4.58 -0.57
C PRO A 669 14.43 3.87 0.57
N SER A 670 15.36 2.97 0.22
CA SER A 670 16.35 2.47 1.17
C SER A 670 17.52 3.45 1.19
N PHE A 671 17.69 4.18 2.29
CA PHE A 671 18.75 5.17 2.42
C PHE A 671 20.09 4.49 2.72
N THR A 672 21.04 4.58 1.79
CA THR A 672 22.41 4.08 1.96
C THR A 672 23.40 5.24 1.87
N GLY A 673 24.23 5.42 2.89
CA GLY A 673 25.28 6.46 2.86
C GLY A 673 26.01 6.72 4.18
N HIS A 674 25.68 6.01 5.26
CA HIS A 674 26.56 5.92 6.44
C HIS A 674 27.66 4.88 6.19
N ASP A 675 28.90 5.21 6.56
CA ASP A 675 30.07 4.33 6.37
C ASP A 675 30.16 3.25 7.49
N GLY A 676 29.43 3.45 8.59
CA GLY A 676 29.36 2.58 9.77
C GLY A 676 27.94 2.20 10.18
N GLU A 677 27.80 1.58 11.36
CA GLU A 677 26.48 1.18 11.89
C GLU A 677 25.58 2.39 12.17
N VAL A 678 24.26 2.25 11.95
CA VAL A 678 23.27 3.31 12.19
C VAL A 678 22.62 3.10 13.56
N TYR A 679 22.73 4.10 14.44
CA TYR A 679 22.30 3.99 15.83
C TYR A 679 20.94 4.63 16.10
N ALA A 680 20.60 5.73 15.43
CA ALA A 680 19.32 6.40 15.61
C ALA A 680 18.73 6.90 14.28
N VAL A 681 17.40 6.85 14.20
CA VAL A 681 16.60 7.41 13.09
C VAL A 681 15.43 8.19 13.66
N ARG A 682 15.10 9.35 13.07
CA ARG A 682 13.92 10.14 13.46
C ARG A 682 13.30 10.87 12.27
N PHE A 683 11.97 10.87 12.19
CA PHE A 683 11.23 11.73 11.26
C PHE A 683 11.17 13.17 11.75
N SER A 684 11.18 14.11 10.83
CA SER A 684 10.74 15.48 11.10
C SER A 684 9.25 15.50 11.46
N PRO A 685 8.77 16.51 12.21
CA PRO A 685 7.36 16.62 12.60
C PRO A 685 6.38 16.67 11.42
N ASP A 686 6.83 17.16 10.26
CA ASP A 686 6.04 17.19 9.02
C ASP A 686 6.13 15.90 8.19
N GLY A 687 6.96 14.93 8.61
CA GLY A 687 7.16 13.65 7.96
C GLY A 687 7.91 13.70 6.63
N ARG A 688 8.44 14.85 6.23
CA ARG A 688 9.12 15.03 4.92
C ARG A 688 10.61 14.74 4.96
N THR A 689 11.23 14.86 6.13
CA THR A 689 12.66 14.66 6.31
C THR A 689 12.91 13.54 7.33
N ILE A 690 13.94 12.73 7.10
CA ILE A 690 14.47 11.80 8.10
C ILE A 690 15.86 12.29 8.51
N VAL A 691 16.18 12.18 9.80
CA VAL A 691 17.54 12.38 10.31
C VAL A 691 18.09 11.09 10.89
N THR A 692 19.36 10.80 10.62
CA THR A 692 20.04 9.55 10.95
C THR A 692 21.40 9.84 11.57
N SER A 693 21.85 8.97 12.47
CA SER A 693 23.17 9.07 13.08
C SER A 693 23.86 7.72 13.11
N GLY A 694 25.19 7.74 12.99
CA GLY A 694 25.97 6.51 12.89
C GLY A 694 27.31 6.51 13.60
N GLU A 695 27.98 5.37 13.50
CA GLU A 695 29.34 5.12 13.99
C GLU A 695 30.38 6.02 13.31
N ASP A 696 30.09 6.49 12.10
CA ASP A 696 30.94 7.39 11.32
C ASP A 696 31.06 8.82 11.88
N ALA A 697 30.55 9.07 13.09
CA ALA A 697 30.51 10.36 13.77
C ALA A 697 29.72 11.45 13.01
N THR A 698 28.86 11.07 12.06
CA THR A 698 28.04 12.00 11.29
C THR A 698 26.55 11.91 11.64
N VAL A 699 25.86 13.03 11.40
CA VAL A 699 24.39 13.08 11.37
C VAL A 699 23.99 13.43 9.95
N LYS A 700 23.09 12.67 9.33
CA LYS A 700 22.65 12.87 7.95
C LYS A 700 21.16 13.17 7.89
N LEU A 701 20.76 14.10 7.03
CA LEU A 701 19.37 14.45 6.76
C LEU A 701 19.00 13.97 5.37
N TRP A 702 17.80 13.42 5.23
CA TRP A 702 17.31 12.76 4.03
C TRP A 702 15.90 13.23 3.69
N ASP A 703 15.61 13.40 2.41
CA ASP A 703 14.25 13.63 1.95
C ASP A 703 13.50 12.29 1.84
N VAL A 704 12.32 12.22 2.47
CA VAL A 704 11.51 10.99 2.56
C VAL A 704 10.90 10.59 1.22
N ALA A 705 10.61 11.57 0.36
CA ALA A 705 9.97 11.33 -0.93
C ALA A 705 10.98 10.90 -1.99
N THR A 706 12.17 11.51 -2.02
CA THR A 706 13.18 11.25 -3.06
C THR A 706 14.23 10.22 -2.65
N GLY A 707 14.47 10.01 -1.35
CA GLY A 707 15.56 9.14 -0.91
C GLY A 707 16.92 9.85 -0.79
N GLU A 708 17.01 11.11 -1.20
CA GLU A 708 18.28 11.82 -1.32
C GLU A 708 18.78 12.41 0.00
N GLN A 709 20.11 12.48 0.16
CA GLN A 709 20.74 13.14 1.29
C GLN A 709 20.68 14.67 1.11
N ILE A 710 19.97 15.37 1.99
CA ILE A 710 19.87 16.84 2.03
C ILE A 710 21.18 17.43 2.61
N HIS A 711 21.59 16.93 3.77
CA HIS A 711 22.79 17.42 4.49
C HIS A 711 23.55 16.27 5.16
N SER A 712 24.86 16.45 5.28
CA SER A 712 25.74 15.62 6.12
C SER A 712 26.41 16.54 7.15
N LEU A 713 25.95 16.47 8.40
CA LEU A 713 26.39 17.30 9.50
C LEU A 713 27.63 16.69 10.16
N THR A 714 28.78 17.31 9.92
CA THR A 714 30.07 16.88 10.48
C THR A 714 30.50 17.81 11.61
N GLY A 715 30.89 17.24 12.75
CA GLY A 715 31.42 18.03 13.88
C GLY A 715 31.40 17.35 15.24
N HIS A 716 30.86 16.13 15.34
CA HIS A 716 31.18 15.21 16.44
C HIS A 716 32.51 14.51 16.17
N GLU A 717 33.24 14.20 17.24
CA GLU A 717 34.57 13.56 17.16
C GLU A 717 34.50 12.04 17.34
N ALA A 718 33.32 11.51 17.67
CA ALA A 718 33.07 10.10 17.89
C ALA A 718 31.62 9.74 17.55
N THR A 719 31.30 8.44 17.62
CA THR A 719 29.98 7.83 17.37
C THR A 719 28.82 8.65 17.93
N VAL A 720 27.79 8.86 17.11
CA VAL A 720 26.58 9.60 17.51
C VAL A 720 25.45 8.61 17.81
N TRP A 721 25.09 8.51 19.09
CA TRP A 721 24.16 7.50 19.61
C TRP A 721 22.69 7.87 19.47
N SER A 722 22.37 9.17 19.57
CA SER A 722 20.98 9.60 19.68
C SER A 722 20.72 10.93 19.01
N LEU A 723 19.48 11.08 18.55
CA LEU A 723 18.99 12.23 17.81
C LEU A 723 17.63 12.69 18.33
N GLY A 724 17.40 13.99 18.26
CA GLY A 724 16.09 14.59 18.50
C GLY A 724 15.78 15.79 17.61
N PHE A 725 14.64 15.76 16.92
CA PHE A 725 14.10 16.92 16.23
C PHE A 725 13.39 17.85 17.21
N SER A 726 13.49 19.15 16.99
CA SER A 726 12.60 20.12 17.62
C SER A 726 11.17 19.98 17.09
N PRO A 727 10.14 20.31 17.89
CA PRO A 727 8.73 20.21 17.48
C PRO A 727 8.36 21.05 16.25
N ASP A 728 9.11 22.13 15.99
CA ASP A 728 8.95 22.98 14.80
C ASP A 728 9.70 22.45 13.57
N GLY A 729 10.48 21.38 13.70
CA GLY A 729 11.26 20.74 12.64
C GLY A 729 12.49 21.54 12.18
N ARG A 730 12.81 22.68 12.80
CA ARG A 730 13.88 23.58 12.34
C ARG A 730 15.26 23.24 12.90
N THR A 731 15.31 22.48 13.99
CA THR A 731 16.56 22.12 14.65
C THR A 731 16.64 20.64 14.99
N VAL A 732 17.86 20.11 15.04
CA VAL A 732 18.18 18.75 15.48
C VAL A 732 19.19 18.82 16.60
N ALA A 733 18.96 18.06 17.66
CA ALA A 733 19.93 17.79 18.72
C ALA A 733 20.53 16.40 18.53
N SER A 734 21.84 16.26 18.72
CA SER A 734 22.57 14.99 18.63
C SER A 734 23.43 14.77 19.88
N GLY A 735 23.39 13.55 20.43
CA GLY A 735 24.21 13.11 21.55
C GLY A 735 25.27 12.10 21.10
N SER A 736 26.52 12.29 21.54
CA SER A 736 27.66 11.50 21.06
C SER A 736 28.50 10.91 22.19
N LEU A 737 29.29 9.90 21.81
CA LEU A 737 30.36 9.32 22.61
C LEU A 737 31.42 10.37 23.00
N ASP A 738 31.53 11.48 22.27
CA ASP A 738 32.44 12.62 22.54
C ASP A 738 32.07 13.48 23.75
N THR A 739 31.11 13.02 24.57
CA THR A 739 30.57 13.66 25.78
C THR A 739 29.81 14.96 25.56
N THR A 740 29.55 15.34 24.30
CA THR A 740 28.82 16.57 23.95
C THR A 740 27.43 16.29 23.38
N VAL A 741 26.55 17.26 23.58
CA VAL A 741 25.31 17.39 22.80
C VAL A 741 25.50 18.55 21.82
N LYS A 742 25.17 18.36 20.55
CA LYS A 742 25.23 19.45 19.56
C LYS A 742 23.85 19.76 19.02
N LEU A 743 23.60 21.04 18.77
CA LEU A 743 22.38 21.53 18.17
C LEU A 743 22.68 22.03 16.76
N TRP A 744 21.85 21.64 15.80
CA TRP A 744 22.03 21.89 14.37
C TRP A 744 20.79 22.54 13.78
N ASN A 745 20.98 23.44 12.84
CA ASN A 745 19.92 24.00 12.02
C ASN A 745 19.65 23.09 10.83
N VAL A 746 18.38 22.73 10.63
CA VAL A 746 17.95 21.75 9.60
C VAL A 746 18.05 22.31 8.19
N GLU A 747 17.78 23.62 8.01
CA GLU A 747 17.74 24.28 6.70
C GLU A 747 19.15 24.58 6.15
N THR A 748 20.08 24.92 7.04
CA THR A 748 21.44 25.33 6.65
C THR A 748 22.48 24.25 6.89
N GLY A 749 22.16 23.23 7.69
CA GLY A 749 23.12 22.24 8.20
C GLY A 749 24.16 22.82 9.17
N ALA A 750 24.02 24.09 9.58
CA ALA A 750 24.98 24.74 10.46
C ALA A 750 24.80 24.30 11.93
N LYS A 751 25.91 24.15 12.63
CA LYS A 751 25.92 23.94 14.08
C LYS A 751 25.56 25.25 14.80
N ILE A 752 24.55 25.19 15.67
CA ILE A 752 24.06 26.32 16.48
C ILE A 752 24.81 26.33 17.83
N TYR A 753 24.72 25.24 18.59
CA TYR A 753 25.33 25.12 19.93
C TYR A 753 26.10 23.82 20.11
N THR A 754 27.01 23.81 21.08
CA THR A 754 27.64 22.60 21.63
C THR A 754 27.48 22.68 23.14
N PHE A 755 26.63 21.83 23.71
CA PHE A 755 26.43 21.73 25.15
C PHE A 755 27.53 20.85 25.73
N THR A 756 28.32 21.45 26.62
CA THR A 756 29.43 20.80 27.33
C THR A 756 29.12 20.76 28.81
N GLY A 757 29.21 19.59 29.44
CA GLY A 757 29.00 19.45 30.89
C GLY A 757 28.74 18.03 31.36
N HIS A 758 28.52 17.07 30.46
CA HIS A 758 28.60 15.64 30.80
C HIS A 758 30.06 15.19 30.88
N ASP A 759 30.36 14.34 31.87
CA ASP A 759 31.72 13.84 32.13
C ASP A 759 32.02 12.54 31.36
N ARG A 760 30.99 11.93 30.77
CA ARG A 760 31.06 10.70 29.99
C ARG A 760 30.13 10.79 28.78
N SER A 761 30.13 9.74 27.98
CA SER A 761 29.40 9.62 26.73
C SER A 761 27.89 9.87 26.89
N VAL A 762 27.33 10.64 25.96
CA VAL A 762 25.91 10.95 25.91
C VAL A 762 25.20 9.90 25.08
N THR A 763 24.26 9.19 25.70
CA THR A 763 23.56 8.03 25.12
C THR A 763 22.20 8.37 24.54
N SER A 764 21.54 9.41 25.06
CA SER A 764 20.20 9.80 24.61
C SER A 764 20.01 11.30 24.66
N VAL A 765 19.29 11.84 23.66
CA VAL A 765 18.89 13.25 23.61
C VAL A 765 17.44 13.39 23.14
N ARG A 766 16.67 14.30 23.77
CA ARG A 766 15.30 14.58 23.36
C ARG A 766 14.91 16.04 23.63
N PHE A 767 14.12 16.62 22.74
CA PHE A 767 13.48 17.92 22.96
C PHE A 767 12.21 17.80 23.79
N SER A 768 11.91 18.85 24.55
CA SER A 768 10.59 19.09 25.13
C SER A 768 9.55 19.35 24.03
N PRO A 769 8.25 19.09 24.28
CA PRO A 769 7.18 19.31 23.30
C PRO A 769 7.01 20.77 22.84
N ASP A 770 7.50 21.73 23.61
CA ASP A 770 7.53 23.15 23.24
C ASP A 770 8.86 23.58 22.56
N GLY A 771 9.83 22.68 22.47
CA GLY A 771 11.13 22.88 21.84
C GLY A 771 12.13 23.71 22.64
N ARG A 772 11.77 24.17 23.84
CA ARG A 772 12.60 25.08 24.65
C ARG A 772 13.70 24.38 25.43
N ILE A 773 13.49 23.11 25.79
CA ILE A 773 14.41 22.35 26.63
C ILE A 773 14.91 21.13 25.87
N VAL A 774 16.20 20.86 25.96
CA VAL A 774 16.81 19.60 25.54
C VAL A 774 17.17 18.80 26.78
N ALA A 775 16.73 17.55 26.87
CA ALA A 775 17.17 16.60 27.87
C ALA A 775 18.22 15.66 27.29
N SER A 776 19.28 15.38 28.06
CA SER A 776 20.31 14.40 27.69
C SER A 776 20.58 13.41 28.82
N GLY A 777 20.67 12.13 28.48
CA GLY A 777 21.11 11.06 29.38
C GLY A 777 22.54 10.63 29.06
N SER A 778 23.31 10.28 30.08
CA SER A 778 24.75 10.01 29.95
C SER A 778 25.23 8.83 30.79
N TRP A 779 26.38 8.29 30.39
CA TRP A 779 27.15 7.30 31.16
C TRP A 779 27.75 7.84 32.46
N ASP A 780 27.62 9.14 32.74
CA ASP A 780 27.97 9.73 34.04
C ASP A 780 26.88 9.57 35.11
N ASN A 781 25.84 8.77 34.82
CA ASN A 781 24.70 8.46 35.67
C ASN A 781 23.71 9.64 35.85
N THR A 782 23.89 10.73 35.11
CA THR A 782 23.02 11.93 35.22
C THR A 782 22.13 12.12 34.00
N VAL A 783 21.02 12.80 34.22
CA VAL A 783 20.24 13.44 33.15
C VAL A 783 20.43 14.94 33.28
N LYS A 784 20.73 15.64 32.18
CA LYS A 784 20.85 17.11 32.16
C LYS A 784 19.77 17.73 31.31
N LEU A 785 19.24 18.85 31.77
CA LEU A 785 18.30 19.68 31.03
C LEU A 785 19.03 20.95 30.58
N TRP A 786 18.90 21.29 29.30
CA TRP A 786 19.56 22.42 28.66
C TRP A 786 18.52 23.33 28.05
N ASP A 787 18.76 24.63 28.09
CA ASP A 787 17.98 25.61 27.35
C ASP A 787 18.38 25.55 25.87
N ALA A 788 17.43 25.33 24.98
CA ALA A 788 17.68 25.17 23.55
C ALA A 788 18.02 26.50 22.84
N GLU A 789 17.59 27.63 23.41
CA GLU A 789 17.78 28.97 22.86
C GLU A 789 19.11 29.58 23.31
N THR A 790 19.51 29.38 24.56
CA THR A 790 20.76 29.96 25.11
C THR A 790 21.92 28.96 25.12
N GLY A 791 21.61 27.66 25.18
CA GLY A 791 22.57 26.58 25.34
C GLY A 791 23.12 26.39 26.76
N GLU A 792 22.52 27.05 27.75
CA GLU A 792 22.90 26.93 29.15
C GLU A 792 22.29 25.68 29.80
N GLN A 793 22.97 25.12 30.80
CA GLN A 793 22.44 24.01 31.60
C GLN A 793 21.41 24.55 32.61
N ILE A 794 20.19 24.04 32.57
CA ILE A 794 19.10 24.38 33.50
C ILE A 794 19.22 23.52 34.77
N HIS A 795 19.18 22.20 34.61
CA HIS A 795 19.17 21.23 35.72
C HIS A 795 20.15 20.07 35.47
N SER A 796 20.65 19.49 36.57
CA SER A 796 21.38 18.22 36.56
C SER A 796 20.66 17.27 37.50
N LEU A 797 19.91 16.32 36.93
CA LEU A 797 19.10 15.35 37.65
C LEU A 797 19.99 14.19 38.08
N ILE A 798 20.16 14.03 39.40
CA ILE A 798 21.04 13.04 40.01
C ILE A 798 20.19 12.08 40.84
N GLY A 799 20.35 10.78 40.61
CA GLY A 799 19.67 9.76 41.42
C GLY A 799 19.66 8.35 40.83
N HIS A 800 20.16 8.14 39.61
CA HIS A 800 20.49 6.80 39.11
C HIS A 800 21.86 6.35 39.63
N ASP A 801 21.97 5.06 39.98
CA ASP A 801 23.21 4.49 40.52
C ASP A 801 24.18 4.02 39.43
N ASN A 802 23.68 3.85 38.20
CA ASN A 802 24.42 3.40 37.03
C ASN A 802 24.11 4.27 35.79
N PRO A 803 24.86 4.08 34.68
CA PRO A 803 24.69 4.85 33.45
C PRO A 803 23.24 4.99 32.98
N VAL A 804 22.84 6.22 32.66
CA VAL A 804 21.55 6.48 32.03
C VAL A 804 21.67 6.19 30.54
N TRP A 805 20.74 5.40 30.00
CA TRP A 805 20.77 5.00 28.60
C TRP A 805 19.81 5.80 27.74
N THR A 806 18.62 6.10 28.27
CA THR A 806 17.52 6.68 27.49
C THR A 806 16.81 7.76 28.30
N VAL A 807 16.35 8.80 27.61
CA VAL A 807 15.48 9.83 28.18
C VAL A 807 14.29 10.12 27.28
N GLY A 808 13.15 10.50 27.88
CA GLY A 808 11.96 10.90 27.17
C GLY A 808 11.13 11.94 27.91
N PHE A 809 10.59 12.93 27.20
CA PHE A 809 9.64 13.89 27.76
C PHE A 809 8.22 13.35 27.71
N SER A 810 7.42 13.72 28.70
CA SER A 810 5.96 13.61 28.62
C SER A 810 5.42 14.56 27.53
N PRO A 811 4.39 14.18 26.77
CA PRO A 811 3.69 15.06 25.83
C PRO A 811 3.25 16.43 26.36
N ASP A 812 3.02 16.59 27.67
CA ASP A 812 2.73 17.91 28.29
C ASP A 812 3.99 18.73 28.66
N GLY A 813 5.18 18.14 28.52
CA GLY A 813 6.48 18.77 28.80
C GLY A 813 6.82 18.91 30.29
N ARG A 814 5.99 18.41 31.20
CA ARG A 814 6.18 18.59 32.64
C ARG A 814 7.09 17.53 33.28
N MET A 815 7.22 16.37 32.64
CA MET A 815 7.96 15.24 33.18
C MET A 815 9.03 14.76 32.21
N VAL A 816 10.14 14.26 32.75
CA VAL A 816 11.13 13.48 32.02
C VAL A 816 11.17 12.07 32.60
N ALA A 817 11.13 11.06 31.75
CA ALA A 817 11.42 9.68 32.09
C ALA A 817 12.85 9.35 31.69
N SER A 818 13.58 8.62 32.55
CA SER A 818 14.91 8.11 32.26
C SER A 818 14.99 6.62 32.54
N GLY A 819 15.58 5.87 31.60
CA GLY A 819 15.88 4.45 31.75
C GLY A 819 17.38 4.23 31.91
N SER A 820 17.78 3.38 32.86
CA SER A 820 19.17 3.21 33.26
C SER A 820 19.61 1.74 33.28
N VAL A 821 20.92 1.57 33.27
CA VAL A 821 21.60 0.30 33.52
C VAL A 821 21.38 -0.21 34.95
N ASP A 822 20.90 0.63 35.87
CA ASP A 822 20.48 0.21 37.22
C ASP A 822 19.16 -0.57 37.26
N THR A 823 18.60 -0.93 36.10
CA THR A 823 17.33 -1.68 35.92
C THR A 823 16.07 -0.89 36.24
N THR A 824 16.17 0.40 36.57
CA THR A 824 15.02 1.24 36.92
C THR A 824 14.66 2.24 35.84
N VAL A 825 13.39 2.65 35.84
CA VAL A 825 12.93 3.85 35.13
C VAL A 825 12.54 4.90 36.17
N LYS A 826 13.08 6.11 36.06
CA LYS A 826 12.73 7.23 36.96
C LYS A 826 11.96 8.30 36.22
N LEU A 827 10.96 8.87 36.88
CA LEU A 827 10.22 10.03 36.39
C LEU A 827 10.66 11.25 37.19
N TRP A 828 10.90 12.37 36.53
CA TRP A 828 11.43 13.61 37.08
C TRP A 828 10.54 14.77 36.72
N ASP A 829 10.43 15.74 37.62
CA ASP A 829 9.77 17.01 37.35
C ASP A 829 10.73 17.93 36.59
N VAL A 830 10.27 18.51 35.49
CA VAL A 830 11.09 19.37 34.61
C VAL A 830 11.36 20.74 35.24
N GLU A 831 10.42 21.26 36.03
CA GLU A 831 10.52 22.59 36.63
C GLU A 831 11.45 22.56 37.86
N THR A 832 11.26 21.58 38.75
CA THR A 832 12.02 21.48 40.00
C THR A 832 13.30 20.66 39.86
N GLY A 833 13.35 19.71 38.92
CA GLY A 833 14.43 18.74 38.79
C GLY A 833 14.39 17.60 39.81
N GLU A 834 13.32 17.49 40.60
CA GLU A 834 13.18 16.45 41.63
C GLU A 834 12.59 15.14 41.06
N PRO A 835 12.97 13.96 41.61
CA PRO A 835 12.37 12.69 41.21
C PRO A 835 10.91 12.59 41.70
N ILE A 836 9.99 12.26 40.78
CA ILE A 836 8.56 12.05 41.04
C ILE A 836 8.27 10.59 41.37
N GLN A 837 8.76 9.66 40.55
CA GLN A 837 8.52 8.21 40.71
C GLN A 837 9.77 7.38 40.38
N ASN A 838 9.87 6.22 41.02
CA ASN A 838 10.89 5.21 40.74
C ASN A 838 10.23 3.88 40.38
N LEU A 839 10.18 3.58 39.08
CA LEU A 839 9.55 2.38 38.53
C LEU A 839 10.55 1.22 38.55
N VAL A 840 10.27 0.24 39.41
CA VAL A 840 11.12 -0.93 39.64
C VAL A 840 10.39 -2.18 39.17
N GLY A 841 11.05 -3.00 38.35
CA GLY A 841 10.50 -4.31 37.95
C GLY A 841 11.11 -4.94 36.70
N HIS A 842 12.04 -4.26 36.00
CA HIS A 842 12.92 -4.93 35.04
C HIS A 842 14.04 -5.68 35.76
N ASP A 843 14.44 -6.84 35.23
CA ASP A 843 15.51 -7.66 35.83
C ASP A 843 16.89 -7.32 35.27
N ASN A 844 16.95 -6.55 34.17
CA ASN A 844 18.16 -6.17 33.46
C ASN A 844 18.08 -4.70 32.97
N PRO A 845 19.20 -4.13 32.47
CA PRO A 845 19.28 -2.74 32.01
C PRO A 845 18.14 -2.30 31.08
N VAL A 846 17.64 -1.08 31.29
CA VAL A 846 16.58 -0.48 30.48
C VAL A 846 17.20 0.38 29.37
N PHE A 847 16.91 0.04 28.12
CA PHE A 847 17.50 0.70 26.95
C PHE A 847 16.57 1.64 26.21
N SER A 848 15.26 1.57 26.45
CA SER A 848 14.32 2.48 25.80
C SER A 848 13.20 2.88 26.73
N VAL A 849 12.78 4.15 26.68
CA VAL A 849 11.65 4.69 27.44
C VAL A 849 10.87 5.71 26.61
N ASN A 850 9.54 5.59 26.62
CA ASN A 850 8.64 6.51 25.93
C ASN A 850 7.31 6.66 26.68
N PHE A 851 6.78 7.88 26.72
CA PHE A 851 5.43 8.14 27.22
C PHE A 851 4.38 7.84 26.14
N SER A 852 3.19 7.45 26.57
CA SER A 852 2.01 7.42 25.70
C SER A 852 1.57 8.85 25.34
N PRO A 853 0.95 9.07 24.15
CA PRO A 853 0.50 10.40 23.72
C PRO A 853 -0.49 11.09 24.67
N ASP A 854 -1.20 10.32 25.51
CA ASP A 854 -2.17 10.80 26.49
C ASP A 854 -1.60 11.05 27.90
N ASN A 855 -0.28 10.92 28.07
CA ASN A 855 0.45 11.04 29.35
C ASN A 855 0.08 10.02 30.45
N ARG A 856 -0.69 8.97 30.14
CA ARG A 856 -1.13 8.02 31.16
C ARG A 856 -0.15 6.89 31.41
N MET A 857 0.63 6.52 30.40
CA MET A 857 1.47 5.33 30.43
C MET A 857 2.91 5.65 30.03
N VAL A 858 3.83 4.85 30.55
CA VAL A 858 5.23 4.77 30.08
C VAL A 858 5.49 3.37 29.58
N ALA A 859 6.10 3.25 28.41
CA ALA A 859 6.64 2.00 27.88
C ALA A 859 8.16 1.97 28.08
N SER A 860 8.69 0.84 28.55
CA SER A 860 10.13 0.61 28.66
C SER A 860 10.56 -0.70 28.01
N GLY A 861 11.67 -0.67 27.28
CA GLY A 861 12.30 -1.85 26.67
C GLY A 861 13.63 -2.17 27.35
N SER A 862 13.87 -3.45 27.63
CA SER A 862 15.02 -3.89 28.42
C SER A 862 15.80 -5.05 27.77
N VAL A 863 17.02 -5.23 28.27
CA VAL A 863 17.87 -6.41 28.04
C VAL A 863 17.23 -7.70 28.53
N ASP A 864 16.26 -7.63 29.44
CA ASP A 864 15.50 -8.80 29.89
C ASP A 864 14.54 -9.38 28.83
N THR A 865 14.60 -8.87 27.59
CA THR A 865 13.80 -9.27 26.41
C THR A 865 12.32 -8.85 26.48
N THR A 866 11.94 -8.08 27.51
CA THR A 866 10.56 -7.64 27.72
C THR A 866 10.37 -6.16 27.39
N VAL A 867 9.13 -5.84 27.01
CA VAL A 867 8.62 -4.46 27.04
C VAL A 867 7.63 -4.36 28.21
N LYS A 868 7.82 -3.41 29.12
CA LYS A 868 6.90 -3.18 30.23
C LYS A 868 6.12 -1.89 30.05
N LEU A 869 4.86 -1.91 30.49
CA LEU A 869 3.98 -0.75 30.53
C LEU A 869 3.70 -0.38 31.97
N TRP A 870 3.80 0.91 32.27
CA TRP A 870 3.67 1.47 33.61
C TRP A 870 2.62 2.56 33.62
N ASP A 871 1.83 2.63 34.68
CA ASP A 871 0.94 3.77 34.94
C ASP A 871 1.76 4.95 35.47
N VAL A 872 1.59 6.14 34.88
CA VAL A 872 2.36 7.34 35.26
C VAL A 872 1.96 7.87 36.63
N ALA A 873 0.68 7.75 37.01
CA ALA A 873 0.16 8.31 38.24
C ALA A 873 0.48 7.44 39.46
N THR A 874 0.34 6.12 39.34
CA THR A 874 0.57 5.17 40.44
C THR A 874 1.99 4.63 40.45
N GLY A 875 2.67 4.59 39.30
CA GLY A 875 3.95 3.92 39.13
C GLY A 875 3.86 2.39 39.06
N GLU A 876 2.65 1.83 39.00
CA GLU A 876 2.44 0.38 38.95
C GLU A 876 2.65 -0.17 37.53
N GLN A 877 3.15 -1.40 37.44
CA GLN A 877 3.27 -2.13 36.17
C GLN A 877 1.88 -2.60 35.70
N ILE A 878 1.46 -2.17 34.51
CA ILE A 878 0.21 -2.57 33.86
C ILE A 878 0.40 -3.90 33.13
N TYR A 879 1.37 -3.97 32.21
CA TYR A 879 1.65 -5.14 31.39
C TYR A 879 3.15 -5.46 31.32
N SER A 880 3.47 -6.74 31.11
CA SER A 880 4.79 -7.22 30.75
C SER A 880 4.68 -7.98 29.43
N LEU A 881 5.03 -7.31 28.34
CA LEU A 881 4.94 -7.83 26.97
C LEU A 881 6.16 -8.70 26.69
N ILE A 882 5.93 -10.01 26.56
CA ILE A 882 6.97 -11.02 26.34
C ILE A 882 6.87 -11.53 24.90
N GLY A 883 7.99 -11.54 24.17
CA GLY A 883 8.02 -12.15 22.83
C GLY A 883 9.20 -11.79 21.93
N HIS A 884 10.15 -10.96 22.38
CA HIS A 884 11.49 -10.89 21.78
C HIS A 884 12.36 -12.03 22.32
N ASP A 885 13.18 -12.61 21.45
CA ASP A 885 14.10 -13.70 21.82
C ASP A 885 15.44 -13.16 22.33
N ASN A 886 15.67 -11.85 22.17
CA ASN A 886 16.90 -11.15 22.52
C ASN A 886 16.57 -9.73 23.05
N PRO A 887 17.55 -8.98 23.59
CA PRO A 887 17.35 -7.63 24.13
C PRO A 887 16.54 -6.68 23.25
N VAL A 888 15.67 -5.88 23.89
CA VAL A 888 14.87 -4.84 23.23
C VAL A 888 15.59 -3.50 23.32
N PHE A 889 15.99 -2.94 22.18
CA PHE A 889 16.74 -1.69 22.13
C PHE A 889 15.88 -0.45 21.98
N SER A 890 14.70 -0.58 21.38
CA SER A 890 13.84 0.56 21.07
C SER A 890 12.38 0.19 21.27
N VAL A 891 11.62 1.08 21.91
CA VAL A 891 10.17 0.98 22.09
C VAL A 891 9.52 2.34 21.83
N ILE A 892 8.40 2.38 21.12
CA ILE A 892 7.69 3.63 20.83
C ILE A 892 6.19 3.40 20.66
N PHE A 893 5.37 4.34 21.14
CA PHE A 893 3.93 4.36 20.88
C PHE A 893 3.62 4.90 19.49
N SER A 894 2.54 4.40 18.89
CA SER A 894 1.91 5.04 17.74
C SER A 894 1.33 6.41 18.12
N PRO A 895 1.17 7.34 17.17
CA PRO A 895 0.62 8.68 17.45
C PRO A 895 -0.79 8.67 18.06
N ASP A 896 -1.57 7.62 17.80
CA ASP A 896 -2.90 7.42 18.38
C ASP A 896 -2.89 6.74 19.76
N GLY A 897 -1.71 6.29 20.22
CA GLY A 897 -1.50 5.63 21.51
C GLY A 897 -2.02 4.19 21.61
N ARG A 898 -2.52 3.60 20.51
CA ARG A 898 -3.15 2.27 20.54
C ARG A 898 -2.17 1.13 20.31
N THR A 899 -1.07 1.39 19.62
CA THR A 899 -0.07 0.40 19.23
C THR A 899 1.30 0.77 19.80
N ILE A 900 2.10 -0.23 20.14
CA ILE A 900 3.53 -0.07 20.44
C ILE A 900 4.34 -0.79 19.38
N ALA A 901 5.41 -0.16 18.89
CA ALA A 901 6.44 -0.83 18.11
C ALA A 901 7.69 -1.03 18.97
N SER A 902 8.29 -2.22 18.91
CA SER A 902 9.56 -2.53 19.56
C SER A 902 10.56 -3.14 18.58
N GLY A 903 11.81 -2.69 18.65
CA GLY A 903 12.94 -3.23 17.87
C GLY A 903 13.92 -3.98 18.78
N GLY A 904 14.34 -5.18 18.35
CA GLY A 904 15.19 -6.06 19.14
C GLY A 904 16.48 -6.50 18.44
N LEU A 905 17.41 -7.03 19.24
CA LEU A 905 18.63 -7.69 18.78
C LEU A 905 18.32 -8.96 17.94
N ASP A 906 17.09 -9.48 18.04
CA ASP A 906 16.60 -10.60 17.23
C ASP A 906 16.36 -10.23 15.75
N SER A 907 16.75 -9.03 15.31
CA SER A 907 16.60 -8.52 13.94
C SER A 907 15.13 -8.33 13.52
N THR A 908 14.21 -8.28 14.49
CA THR A 908 12.78 -8.12 14.25
C THR A 908 12.23 -6.84 14.85
N ILE A 909 11.11 -6.38 14.27
CA ILE A 909 10.26 -5.34 14.86
C ILE A 909 8.96 -6.01 15.27
N LYS A 910 8.46 -5.78 16.48
CA LYS A 910 7.18 -6.33 16.94
C LYS A 910 6.21 -5.21 17.24
N LEU A 911 4.96 -5.41 16.84
CA LEU A 911 3.85 -4.51 17.15
C LEU A 911 2.97 -5.14 18.23
N TRP A 912 2.55 -4.33 19.19
CA TRP A 912 1.78 -4.74 20.36
C TRP A 912 0.54 -3.86 20.52
N ASP A 913 -0.54 -4.47 20.96
CA ASP A 913 -1.78 -3.76 21.31
C ASP A 913 -1.67 -3.23 22.74
N VAL A 914 -1.94 -1.94 22.93
CA VAL A 914 -1.80 -1.27 24.23
C VAL A 914 -2.94 -1.63 25.19
N GLU A 915 -4.14 -1.89 24.67
CA GLU A 915 -5.33 -2.16 25.49
C GLU A 915 -5.31 -3.62 25.98
N MET A 916 -4.97 -4.56 25.10
CA MET A 916 -4.96 -5.99 25.38
C MET A 916 -3.61 -6.51 25.88
N GLY A 917 -2.51 -5.79 25.60
CA GLY A 917 -1.16 -6.26 25.93
C GLY A 917 -0.69 -7.45 25.09
N GLU A 918 -1.33 -7.69 23.93
CA GLU A 918 -1.01 -8.82 23.05
C GLU A 918 -0.15 -8.41 21.85
N LYS A 919 0.66 -9.36 21.35
CA LYS A 919 1.48 -9.17 20.14
C LYS A 919 0.57 -9.17 18.90
N ILE A 920 0.50 -8.05 18.19
CA ILE A 920 -0.26 -7.91 16.94
C ILE A 920 0.50 -8.58 15.78
N ARG A 921 1.79 -8.28 15.64
CA ARG A 921 2.61 -8.81 14.52
C ARG A 921 4.12 -8.67 14.72
N SER A 922 4.89 -9.40 13.91
CA SER A 922 6.35 -9.28 13.82
C SER A 922 6.74 -8.96 12.37
N LEU A 923 7.49 -7.89 12.16
CA LEU A 923 8.10 -7.51 10.88
C LEU A 923 9.53 -8.06 10.82
N THR A 924 9.87 -8.71 9.71
CA THR A 924 11.20 -9.29 9.46
C THR A 924 11.73 -8.77 8.14
N GLY A 925 13.04 -8.48 8.07
CA GLY A 925 13.66 -7.96 6.85
C GLY A 925 14.99 -7.21 7.05
N HIS A 926 15.40 -6.95 8.28
CA HIS A 926 16.77 -6.58 8.61
C HIS A 926 17.63 -7.83 8.82
N ASP A 927 18.90 -7.77 8.42
CA ASP A 927 19.84 -8.90 8.49
C ASP A 927 20.63 -8.92 9.81
N ARG A 928 20.57 -7.82 10.57
CA ARG A 928 21.15 -7.67 11.91
C ARG A 928 20.18 -6.90 12.82
N ALA A 929 20.59 -6.77 14.08
CA ALA A 929 19.84 -6.13 15.16
C ALA A 929 19.20 -4.79 14.80
N VAL A 930 17.92 -4.62 15.16
CA VAL A 930 17.20 -3.36 14.99
C VAL A 930 17.46 -2.48 16.21
N THR A 931 18.19 -1.38 16.00
CA THR A 931 18.63 -0.47 17.05
C THR A 931 17.61 0.62 17.35
N SER A 932 16.80 1.00 16.36
CA SER A 932 15.85 2.11 16.49
C SER A 932 14.59 1.86 15.67
N VAL A 933 13.42 2.17 16.25
CA VAL A 933 12.13 2.15 15.56
C VAL A 933 11.35 3.43 15.86
N ILE A 934 10.65 3.97 14.84
CA ILE A 934 9.82 5.17 15.00
C ILE A 934 8.61 5.16 14.05
N PHE A 935 7.45 5.60 14.54
CA PHE A 935 6.30 5.86 13.67
C PHE A 935 6.43 7.20 12.95
N SER A 936 5.92 7.25 11.71
CA SER A 936 5.63 8.52 11.05
C SER A 936 4.55 9.29 11.82
N PRO A 937 4.48 10.63 11.70
CA PRO A 937 3.48 11.44 12.40
C PRO A 937 2.03 11.05 12.11
N ASP A 938 1.76 10.50 10.92
CA ASP A 938 0.44 10.00 10.52
C ASP A 938 0.13 8.57 11.04
N GLY A 939 1.10 7.92 11.68
CA GLY A 939 0.98 6.57 12.24
C GLY A 939 0.92 5.43 11.20
N ARG A 940 1.06 5.74 9.91
CA ARG A 940 0.90 4.76 8.82
C ARG A 940 2.18 4.02 8.46
N THR A 941 3.32 4.62 8.77
CA THR A 941 4.64 4.11 8.40
C THR A 941 5.49 3.95 9.66
N ILE A 942 6.35 2.94 9.68
CA ILE A 942 7.41 2.79 10.68
C ILE A 942 8.75 2.95 9.96
N ALA A 943 9.67 3.73 10.51
CA ALA A 943 11.08 3.68 10.12
C ALA A 943 11.86 2.83 11.11
N SER A 944 12.81 2.04 10.61
CA SER A 944 13.75 1.31 11.45
C SER A 944 15.18 1.49 10.99
N GLY A 945 16.07 1.69 11.95
CA GLY A 945 17.52 1.65 11.76
C GLY A 945 18.09 0.34 12.28
N SER A 946 19.09 -0.20 11.58
CA SER A 946 19.73 -1.46 11.96
C SER A 946 21.25 -1.41 11.84
N VAL A 947 21.86 -2.30 12.60
CA VAL A 947 23.27 -2.66 12.59
C VAL A 947 23.73 -3.27 11.24
N ASP A 948 22.79 -3.61 10.35
CA ASP A 948 23.07 -4.00 8.97
C ASP A 948 23.40 -2.82 8.04
N LYS A 949 23.52 -1.61 8.59
CA LYS A 949 23.79 -0.34 7.90
C LYS A 949 22.64 0.16 7.03
N THR A 950 21.45 -0.41 7.16
CA THR A 950 20.27 -0.01 6.38
C THR A 950 19.22 0.67 7.24
N ILE A 951 18.43 1.52 6.58
CA ILE A 951 17.21 2.10 7.12
C ILE A 951 16.05 1.60 6.25
N LYS A 952 15.00 1.08 6.88
CA LYS A 952 13.83 0.54 6.20
C LYS A 952 12.57 1.28 6.65
N LEU A 953 11.67 1.53 5.70
CA LEU A 953 10.35 2.10 5.94
C LEU A 953 9.28 1.03 5.72
N TRP A 954 8.39 0.84 6.69
CA TRP A 954 7.36 -0.19 6.73
C TRP A 954 5.98 0.44 6.68
N ASN A 955 5.24 0.26 5.58
CA ASN A 955 3.87 0.75 5.47
C ASN A 955 2.88 -0.25 6.10
N LEU A 956 2.15 0.19 7.13
CA LEU A 956 1.23 -0.66 7.87
C LEU A 956 -0.08 -0.94 7.14
N GLU A 957 -0.56 -0.03 6.28
CA GLU A 957 -1.77 -0.23 5.47
C GLU A 957 -1.55 -1.29 4.38
N ALA A 958 -0.38 -1.23 3.71
CA ALA A 958 0.02 -2.20 2.70
C ALA A 958 0.27 -3.60 3.27
N LEU A 959 0.53 -3.69 4.58
CA LEU A 959 0.73 -4.95 5.29
C LEU A 959 -0.55 -5.46 5.97
N SER A 960 -1.73 -4.88 5.73
CA SER A 960 -2.98 -5.40 6.31
C SER A 960 -3.36 -6.77 5.73
N LEU A 961 -4.00 -7.64 6.52
CA LEU A 961 -4.42 -8.99 6.07
C LEU A 961 -5.28 -8.89 4.80
N ASP A 962 -6.22 -7.94 4.77
CA ASP A 962 -7.09 -7.71 3.62
C ASP A 962 -6.32 -7.25 2.39
N ALA A 963 -5.39 -6.29 2.54
CA ALA A 963 -4.56 -5.84 1.41
C ALA A 963 -3.67 -6.98 0.88
N MET A 964 -3.14 -7.83 1.77
CA MET A 964 -2.30 -8.96 1.39
C MET A 964 -3.09 -10.08 0.72
N ILE A 965 -4.31 -10.38 1.18
CA ILE A 965 -5.21 -11.35 0.54
C ILE A 965 -5.65 -10.82 -0.82
N VAL A 966 -6.05 -9.55 -0.92
CA VAL A 966 -6.41 -8.91 -2.21
C VAL A 966 -5.23 -8.97 -3.17
N HIS A 967 -4.04 -8.58 -2.71
CA HIS A 967 -2.83 -8.62 -3.52
C HIS A 967 -2.45 -10.03 -3.97
N GLY A 968 -2.55 -11.01 -3.08
CA GLY A 968 -2.31 -12.42 -3.40
C GLY A 968 -3.35 -12.99 -4.37
N CYS A 969 -4.62 -12.60 -4.20
CA CYS A 969 -5.70 -13.00 -5.08
C CYS A 969 -5.59 -12.36 -6.46
N ASP A 970 -5.18 -11.09 -6.54
CA ASP A 970 -4.90 -10.44 -7.82
C ASP A 970 -3.73 -11.12 -8.54
N TRP A 971 -2.69 -11.50 -7.80
CA TRP A 971 -1.58 -12.30 -8.34
C TRP A 971 -2.03 -13.69 -8.81
N LEU A 972 -2.81 -14.43 -8.01
CA LEU A 972 -3.33 -15.77 -8.37
C LEU A 972 -4.30 -15.71 -9.56
N ARG A 973 -5.20 -14.72 -9.61
CA ARG A 973 -6.11 -14.50 -10.75
C ARG A 973 -5.31 -14.20 -12.01
N PHE A 974 -4.33 -13.31 -11.90
CA PHE A 974 -3.43 -13.01 -13.01
C PHE A 974 -2.59 -14.22 -13.44
N HIS A 975 -2.19 -15.09 -12.51
CA HIS A 975 -1.46 -16.32 -12.82
C HIS A 975 -2.37 -17.36 -13.50
N LEU A 976 -3.59 -17.57 -13.00
CA LEU A 976 -4.56 -18.53 -13.54
C LEU A 976 -5.16 -18.14 -14.88
N ALA A 977 -5.37 -16.83 -15.12
CA ALA A 977 -5.86 -16.36 -16.42
C ALA A 977 -4.85 -16.61 -17.55
N HIS A 978 -3.59 -16.87 -17.20
CA HIS A 978 -2.45 -16.78 -18.11
C HIS A 978 -1.49 -17.97 -18.03
N ASN A 979 -1.83 -19.04 -17.31
CA ASN A 979 -1.10 -20.31 -17.30
C ASN A 979 -2.10 -21.49 -17.32
N PRO A 980 -1.90 -22.52 -18.17
CA PRO A 980 -2.71 -23.73 -18.10
C PRO A 980 -2.34 -24.50 -16.84
N VAL A 981 -3.27 -24.57 -15.87
CA VAL A 981 -3.07 -25.25 -14.58
C VAL A 981 -3.84 -26.57 -14.55
N GLU A 982 -3.37 -27.52 -13.75
CA GLU A 982 -4.05 -28.80 -13.49
C GLU A 982 -5.54 -28.61 -13.13
N GLU A 983 -6.39 -29.53 -13.59
CA GLU A 983 -7.82 -29.56 -13.26
C GLU A 983 -8.03 -29.49 -11.73
N GLY A 984 -8.71 -28.43 -11.26
CA GLY A 984 -9.07 -28.22 -9.85
C GLY A 984 -8.48 -26.96 -9.20
N VAL A 985 -7.32 -26.48 -9.64
CA VAL A 985 -6.68 -25.28 -9.04
C VAL A 985 -7.48 -24.00 -9.34
N GLY A 986 -8.11 -23.95 -10.52
CA GLY A 986 -9.00 -22.84 -10.89
C GLY A 986 -10.25 -22.73 -10.01
N GLU A 987 -10.83 -23.86 -9.61
CA GLU A 987 -11.97 -23.88 -8.68
C GLU A 987 -11.53 -23.47 -7.26
N GLU A 988 -10.37 -23.94 -6.81
CA GLU A 988 -9.82 -23.60 -5.49
C GLU A 988 -9.51 -22.10 -5.36
N VAL A 989 -8.98 -21.45 -6.40
CA VAL A 989 -8.76 -19.99 -6.37
C VAL A 989 -10.06 -19.21 -6.45
N ARG A 990 -11.07 -19.67 -7.21
CA ARG A 990 -12.40 -19.04 -7.21
C ARG A 990 -13.05 -19.10 -5.84
N GLU A 991 -12.94 -20.24 -5.16
CA GLU A 991 -13.47 -20.42 -3.80
C GLU A 991 -12.70 -19.57 -2.77
N LEU A 992 -11.37 -19.50 -2.87
CA LEU A 992 -10.52 -18.74 -1.94
C LEU A 992 -10.58 -17.22 -2.17
N CYS A 993 -10.74 -16.77 -3.41
CA CYS A 993 -10.69 -15.35 -3.79
C CYS A 993 -12.06 -14.75 -4.13
N GLY A 994 -13.15 -15.48 -3.94
CA GLY A 994 -14.53 -15.00 -4.02
C GLY A 994 -15.00 -14.63 -5.43
N GLU A 995 -15.24 -15.64 -6.27
CA GLU A 995 -16.10 -15.56 -7.48
C GLU A 995 -17.42 -16.31 -7.30
#